data_AF-A0A2T0XGH8-F1
#
_entry.id   AF-A0A2T0XGH8-F1
#
_cell.length_a   1.000
_cell.length_b   1.000
_cell.length_c   1.000
_cell.angle_alpha   90.00
_cell.angle_beta   90.00
_cell.angle_gamma   90.00
#
_symmetry.space_group_name_H-M   'P 1'
#
loop_
_entity.id
_entity.type
_entity.pdbx_description
1 polymer ?
#
loop_
_entity_poly.entity_id
_entity_poly.type
_entity_poly.pdbx_seq_one_letter_code
_entity_poly.pdbx_strand_id
1 'polypeptide(L)'
;MTGTDREEIRLLGRILGDVIRETEGKQTFESIETLRRVAVRLRRETREEDDRTLSLQIRKLKGDQVNLVARAFSYFLHLANIAEDFRQKQGQRASALRDEIPAIGTLARSIQMLQRKGVSRSRVQALLEQATIVPVLTAHPTEVQRKSTLDLHHKIAQSLDRRDGRITESEQAEIDVELVGLISTLWQTRMLRLNRLTVQDEIENALSYYRSTFLTAIPKLYADLSQLLGPETYSAFSPAPQPLRPFLRMGSWIGGDRDGNPNVDAQTLGHALTKGANVIFDFYLSEVEALAAELSQSTLLTGVSKELLDLANQGPDRSTHREDEPYRRALIGVYAKLASTALERVGADIARPGTARMEAYPLPQAFFDELQVIATSLDANRAGPVVRLRLQSLLQSVLVFGFHLAALDLRQSSDVHERALTELFMKAGVSLTEGCSTYAELTEPAKIELLRKELAQGRPLTSTWTNYSDETARELGIIRATAYGRQHFGTAAITQYIVSHTETLSDLLEVLVLFKEAGLLHATQASNRDDGLMVVPLFETIPDLQNGPKIMAEFLDLPEIRDRILSQQGAVQEVMLGYSDSNKDGGYLTSNWSLYTAERALVEVFQSRGIKLRLFHGRGGSVGRGGGSTFDAILAQPPGTVAGQLRLTEQGEVIQSKYKDAKVGRWHLENLVSACLQASLTQGDSLDTEDAHIAKYGDVLEFLSNCAQKTYRDLVYGTADFAKYFFASTPIAEISGLNIGSRPTSRKGGQNIEDLRAIPWGFSWAQCRLMLPGWYGVGTALHTFIEEGFEGVAKSRKARLHLLQDMLQDWPFFSTLMSNMEMVLAKTDLKIASRYAELVSGKRLRDKIFSRISQEHATTLSALKMISRRELLANDPALAMSLRERFAYVDPLNYLQADLLRQHRANTARATTDHDDDRLIRAIYLTINGVAAGLRNSG
;
A
#
# COMPACT_ATOMS: atom_id res chain seq x y z
N MET A 1 11.11 -19.89 26.06
CA MET A 1 12.21 -19.00 25.61
C MET A 1 12.78 -18.29 26.83
N THR A 2 14.10 -18.25 26.94
CA THR A 2 14.92 -17.83 28.10
C THR A 2 15.32 -16.35 28.03
N GLY A 3 15.84 -15.78 29.11
CA GLY A 3 16.07 -14.34 29.33
C GLY A 3 17.01 -13.57 28.36
N THR A 4 17.47 -14.18 27.28
CA THR A 4 18.26 -13.58 26.17
C THR A 4 17.42 -12.71 25.23
N ASP A 5 16.09 -12.87 25.22
CA ASP A 5 15.18 -12.19 24.28
C ASP A 5 15.06 -10.66 24.47
N ARG A 6 15.90 -9.95 25.26
CA ARG A 6 15.65 -8.53 25.61
C ARG A 6 16.87 -7.62 25.57
N GLU A 7 17.99 -8.07 25.01
CA GLU A 7 19.25 -7.33 25.10
C GLU A 7 19.23 -6.05 24.26
N GLU A 8 18.71 -6.09 23.04
CA GLU A 8 18.74 -4.94 22.10
C GLU A 8 17.78 -3.83 22.53
N ILE A 9 16.55 -4.18 22.97
CA ILE A 9 15.61 -3.19 23.51
C ILE A 9 16.21 -2.49 24.73
N ARG A 10 16.89 -3.24 25.61
CA ARG A 10 17.57 -2.68 26.79
C ARG A 10 18.77 -1.85 26.39
N LEU A 11 19.53 -2.26 25.39
CA LEU A 11 20.70 -1.53 24.87
C LEU A 11 20.27 -0.17 24.32
N LEU A 12 19.38 -0.14 23.34
CA LEU A 12 18.91 1.10 22.72
C LEU A 12 18.18 2.00 23.73
N GLY A 13 17.38 1.40 24.62
CA GLY A 13 16.71 2.16 25.68
C GLY A 13 17.68 2.77 26.70
N ARG A 14 18.78 2.08 27.02
CA ARG A 14 19.84 2.61 27.90
C ARG A 14 20.57 3.76 27.23
N ILE A 15 20.97 3.59 25.96
CA ILE A 15 21.64 4.64 25.19
C ILE A 15 20.75 5.88 25.09
N LEU A 16 19.45 5.74 24.79
CA LEU A 16 18.54 6.88 24.78
C LEU A 16 18.45 7.55 26.17
N GLY A 17 18.39 6.76 27.24
CA GLY A 17 18.40 7.27 28.61
C GLY A 17 19.68 8.08 28.93
N ASP A 18 20.84 7.57 28.54
CA ASP A 18 22.12 8.25 28.71
C ASP A 18 22.16 9.55 27.88
N VAL A 19 21.72 9.51 26.62
CA VAL A 19 21.61 10.72 25.77
C VAL A 19 20.71 11.77 26.42
N ILE A 20 19.54 11.39 26.95
CA ILE A 20 18.64 12.33 27.63
C ILE A 20 19.31 12.91 28.89
N ARG A 21 20.00 12.08 29.67
CA ARG A 21 20.69 12.53 30.89
C ARG A 21 21.78 13.56 30.57
N GLU A 22 22.59 13.31 29.55
CA GLU A 22 23.69 14.21 29.17
C GLU A 22 23.20 15.49 28.47
N THR A 23 22.11 15.42 27.69
CA THR A 23 21.63 16.57 26.89
C THR A 23 20.58 17.43 27.60
N GLU A 24 19.68 16.83 28.37
CA GLU A 24 18.55 17.53 29.03
C GLU A 24 18.69 17.59 30.57
N GLY A 25 19.73 16.95 31.11
CA GLY A 25 20.06 16.93 32.53
C GLY A 25 19.39 15.81 33.34
N LYS A 26 19.96 15.54 34.52
CA LYS A 26 19.57 14.44 35.42
C LYS A 26 18.11 14.52 35.89
N GLN A 27 17.61 15.71 36.20
CA GLN A 27 16.23 15.88 36.69
C GLN A 27 15.17 15.48 35.65
N THR A 28 15.40 15.84 34.38
CA THR A 28 14.52 15.47 33.26
C THR A 28 14.53 13.97 33.05
N PHE A 29 15.72 13.36 33.05
CA PHE A 29 15.89 11.91 32.98
C PHE A 29 15.13 11.18 34.10
N GLU A 30 15.30 11.60 35.36
CA GLU A 30 14.62 11.00 36.51
C GLU A 30 13.09 11.11 36.43
N SER A 31 12.58 12.22 35.89
CA SER A 31 11.15 12.43 35.68
C SER A 31 10.58 11.46 34.65
N ILE A 32 11.25 11.32 33.50
CA ILE A 32 10.87 10.38 32.43
C ILE A 32 10.96 8.93 32.93
N GLU A 33 12.03 8.59 33.64
CA GLU A 33 12.26 7.24 34.17
C GLU A 33 11.25 6.85 35.25
N THR A 34 10.86 7.80 36.11
CA THR A 34 9.80 7.59 37.11
C THR A 34 8.47 7.29 36.43
N LEU A 35 8.07 8.09 35.42
CA LEU A 35 6.86 7.84 34.64
C LEU A 35 6.90 6.47 33.95
N ARG A 36 8.04 6.10 33.35
CA ARG A 36 8.22 4.81 32.68
C ARG A 36 8.05 3.63 33.64
N ARG A 37 8.65 3.72 34.84
CA ARG A 37 8.53 2.66 35.86
C ARG A 37 7.10 2.48 36.34
N VAL A 38 6.38 3.57 36.59
CA VAL A 38 4.96 3.53 36.99
C VAL A 38 4.11 2.88 35.89
N ALA A 39 4.31 3.27 34.62
CA ALA A 39 3.58 2.71 33.49
C ALA A 39 3.83 1.20 33.29
N VAL A 40 5.08 0.76 33.42
CA VAL A 40 5.45 -0.66 33.34
C VAL A 40 4.82 -1.46 34.48
N ARG A 41 4.82 -0.95 35.72
CA ARG A 41 4.16 -1.62 36.86
C ARG A 41 2.66 -1.71 36.67
N LEU A 42 2.02 -0.62 36.23
CA LEU A 42 0.58 -0.59 35.94
C LEU A 42 0.17 -1.72 34.99
N ARG A 43 0.93 -1.96 33.91
CA ARG A 43 0.64 -3.03 32.93
C ARG A 43 1.03 -4.44 33.38
N ARG A 44 1.96 -4.59 34.31
CA ARG A 44 2.38 -5.91 34.83
C ARG A 44 1.52 -6.38 36.00
N GLU A 45 1.10 -5.47 36.87
CA GLU A 45 0.49 -5.79 38.16
C GLU A 45 -0.96 -5.31 38.26
N THR A 46 -1.46 -4.51 37.30
CA THR A 46 -2.85 -4.04 37.19
C THR A 46 -3.38 -3.35 38.47
N ARG A 47 -2.55 -2.54 39.14
CA ARG A 47 -2.91 -1.84 40.38
C ARG A 47 -3.59 -0.50 40.10
N GLU A 48 -4.76 -0.26 40.71
CA GLU A 48 -5.45 1.04 40.58
C GLU A 48 -4.65 2.23 41.15
N GLU A 49 -3.79 2.00 42.14
CA GLU A 49 -2.94 3.03 42.73
C GLU A 49 -1.90 3.59 41.75
N ASP A 50 -1.31 2.73 40.91
CA ASP A 50 -0.35 3.15 39.89
C ASP A 50 -1.04 3.99 38.79
N ASP A 51 -2.33 3.76 38.53
CA ASP A 51 -3.13 4.55 37.58
C ASP A 51 -3.35 6.00 38.06
N ARG A 52 -3.72 6.15 39.34
CA ARG A 52 -3.85 7.46 39.98
C ARG A 52 -2.50 8.16 40.03
N THR A 53 -1.43 7.42 40.34
CA THR A 53 -0.06 7.93 40.37
C THR A 53 0.37 8.44 38.99
N LEU A 54 0.16 7.66 37.93
CA LEU A 54 0.48 8.07 36.56
C LEU A 54 -0.27 9.35 36.17
N SER A 55 -1.57 9.41 36.44
CA SER A 55 -2.41 10.58 36.17
C SER A 55 -1.91 11.83 36.91
N LEU A 56 -1.53 11.69 38.19
CA LEU A 56 -1.00 12.80 38.99
C LEU A 56 0.37 13.28 38.49
N GLN A 57 1.25 12.36 38.09
CA GLN A 57 2.58 12.73 37.56
C GLN A 57 2.46 13.46 36.22
N ILE A 58 1.55 13.03 35.34
CA ILE A 58 1.30 13.70 34.05
C ILE A 58 0.79 15.13 34.27
N ARG A 59 -0.16 15.34 35.20
CA ARG A 59 -0.68 16.68 35.52
C ARG A 59 0.34 17.63 36.15
N LYS A 60 1.45 17.09 36.69
CA LYS A 60 2.54 17.90 37.25
C LYS A 60 3.51 18.42 36.20
N LEU A 61 3.50 17.85 34.98
CA LEU A 61 4.35 18.30 33.89
C LEU A 61 3.95 19.73 33.48
N LYS A 62 4.93 20.61 33.31
CA LYS A 62 4.73 22.01 32.92
C LYS A 62 5.73 22.43 31.84
N GLY A 63 5.32 23.37 30.99
CA GLY A 63 6.18 23.98 29.97
C GLY A 63 6.87 22.93 29.09
N ASP A 64 8.17 23.06 28.91
CA ASP A 64 8.96 22.21 28.00
C ASP A 64 9.05 20.74 28.44
N GLN A 65 8.81 20.43 29.72
CA GLN A 65 8.84 19.05 30.22
C GLN A 65 7.79 18.17 29.52
N VAL A 66 6.64 18.74 29.15
CA VAL A 66 5.57 18.04 28.42
C VAL A 66 6.09 17.54 27.06
N ASN A 67 6.73 18.42 26.30
CA ASN A 67 7.28 18.10 24.98
C ASN A 67 8.44 17.09 25.08
N LEU A 68 9.31 17.24 26.09
CA LEU A 68 10.42 16.31 26.34
C LEU A 68 9.93 14.91 26.69
N VAL A 69 8.93 14.79 27.55
CA VAL A 69 8.31 13.51 27.91
C VAL A 69 7.64 12.88 26.69
N ALA A 70 6.83 13.62 25.94
CA ALA A 70 6.17 13.12 24.73
C ALA A 70 7.20 12.61 23.70
N ARG A 71 8.28 13.37 23.47
CA ARG A 71 9.38 12.99 22.58
C ARG A 71 10.12 11.74 23.07
N ALA A 72 10.43 11.67 24.36
CA ALA A 72 11.13 10.52 24.95
C ALA A 72 10.34 9.22 24.78
N PHE A 73 9.07 9.20 25.19
CA PHE A 73 8.22 8.01 25.04
C PHE A 73 8.02 7.61 23.58
N SER A 74 7.92 8.58 22.67
CA SER A 74 7.83 8.29 21.22
C SER A 74 9.11 7.64 20.69
N TYR A 75 10.30 8.16 21.04
CA TYR A 75 11.55 7.55 20.60
C TYR A 75 11.87 6.22 21.28
N PHE A 76 11.45 5.99 22.53
CA PHE A 76 11.49 4.66 23.12
C PHE A 76 10.72 3.64 22.29
N LEU A 77 9.53 4.00 21.79
CA LEU A 77 8.73 3.14 20.91
C LEU A 77 9.41 2.91 19.56
N HIS A 78 9.99 3.95 18.95
CA HIS A 78 10.72 3.81 17.69
C HIS A 78 11.91 2.85 17.82
N LEU A 79 12.72 3.02 18.86
CA LEU A 79 13.88 2.16 19.11
C LEU A 79 13.47 0.73 19.47
N ALA A 80 12.40 0.55 20.25
CA ALA A 80 11.84 -0.76 20.54
C ALA A 80 11.38 -1.47 19.25
N ASN A 81 10.74 -0.75 18.34
CA ASN A 81 10.35 -1.28 17.03
C ASN A 81 11.57 -1.73 16.20
N ILE A 82 12.65 -0.93 16.16
CA ILE A 82 13.88 -1.30 15.44
C ILE A 82 14.50 -2.58 16.01
N ALA A 83 14.58 -2.68 17.35
CA ALA A 83 15.11 -3.88 18.01
C ALA A 83 14.23 -5.12 17.78
N GLU A 84 12.90 -4.96 17.77
CA GLU A 84 11.98 -6.05 17.47
C GLU A 84 12.13 -6.56 16.02
N ASP A 85 12.19 -5.64 15.05
CA ASP A 85 12.39 -5.97 13.63
C ASP A 85 13.74 -6.68 13.42
N PHE A 86 14.79 -6.23 14.10
CA PHE A 86 16.11 -6.88 14.08
C PHE A 86 16.05 -8.33 14.59
N ARG A 87 15.43 -8.57 15.75
CA ARG A 87 15.29 -9.94 16.29
C ARG A 87 14.46 -10.84 15.37
N GLN A 88 13.41 -10.31 14.74
CA GLN A 88 12.63 -11.07 13.77
C GLN A 88 13.51 -11.54 12.60
N LYS A 89 14.36 -10.66 12.06
CA LYS A 89 15.33 -11.01 11.01
C LYS A 89 16.34 -12.07 11.49
N GLN A 90 16.89 -11.90 12.69
CA GLN A 90 17.84 -12.85 13.27
C GLN A 90 17.20 -14.24 13.45
N GLY A 91 15.96 -14.29 13.94
CA GLY A 91 15.17 -15.52 14.06
C GLY A 91 14.92 -16.20 12.72
N GLN A 92 14.55 -15.44 11.69
CA GLN A 92 14.38 -15.94 10.31
C GLN A 92 15.69 -16.51 9.75
N ARG A 93 16.81 -15.80 9.93
CA ARG A 93 18.14 -16.27 9.49
C ARG A 93 18.54 -17.56 10.22
N ALA A 94 18.33 -17.62 11.53
CA ALA A 94 18.65 -18.80 12.33
C ALA A 94 17.80 -20.03 11.94
N SER A 95 16.52 -19.82 11.59
CA SER A 95 15.66 -20.87 11.00
C SER A 95 16.19 -21.30 9.63
N ALA A 96 16.49 -20.35 8.73
CA ALA A 96 17.03 -20.66 7.40
C ALA A 96 18.38 -21.43 7.42
N LEU A 97 19.19 -21.25 8.47
CA LEU A 97 20.45 -21.99 8.64
C LEU A 97 20.26 -23.39 9.25
N ARG A 98 19.15 -23.64 9.95
CA ARG A 98 18.87 -24.91 10.63
C ARG A 98 17.96 -25.83 9.83
N ASP A 99 17.00 -25.25 9.11
CA ASP A 99 15.93 -26.00 8.49
C ASP A 99 16.35 -26.47 7.09
N GLU A 100 16.21 -27.77 6.81
CA GLU A 100 16.40 -28.33 5.47
C GLU A 100 15.29 -27.87 4.49
N ILE A 101 14.17 -27.38 5.02
CA ILE A 101 13.00 -26.90 4.26
C ILE A 101 13.02 -25.37 4.22
N PRO A 102 12.95 -24.74 3.04
CA PRO A 102 12.92 -23.27 2.96
C PRO A 102 11.72 -22.66 3.71
N ALA A 103 11.86 -21.43 4.17
CA ALA A 103 10.81 -20.74 4.94
C ALA A 103 9.52 -20.53 4.12
N ILE A 104 8.37 -20.47 4.81
CA ILE A 104 7.07 -20.09 4.21
C ILE A 104 7.22 -18.73 3.52
N GLY A 105 6.59 -18.58 2.34
CA GLY A 105 6.60 -17.33 1.59
C GLY A 105 7.82 -17.13 0.67
N THR A 106 8.78 -18.06 0.67
CA THR A 106 9.90 -18.04 -0.29
C THR A 106 9.52 -18.66 -1.64
N LEU A 107 10.16 -18.20 -2.72
CA LEU A 107 10.00 -18.77 -4.06
C LEU A 107 10.43 -20.23 -4.08
N ALA A 108 11.57 -20.55 -3.43
CA ALA A 108 12.09 -21.91 -3.37
C ALA A 108 11.08 -22.89 -2.75
N ARG A 109 10.47 -22.53 -1.61
CA ARG A 109 9.41 -23.34 -1.00
C ARG A 109 8.18 -23.46 -1.89
N SER A 110 7.75 -22.35 -2.49
CA SER A 110 6.56 -22.33 -3.34
C SER A 110 6.71 -23.25 -4.54
N ILE A 111 7.85 -23.20 -5.23
CA ILE A 111 8.15 -24.09 -6.35
C ILE A 111 8.23 -25.55 -5.89
N GLN A 112 8.94 -25.85 -4.80
CA GLN A 112 9.01 -27.22 -4.27
C GLN A 112 7.63 -27.77 -3.89
N MET A 113 6.78 -26.95 -3.26
CA MET A 113 5.42 -27.34 -2.88
C MET A 113 4.55 -27.59 -4.12
N LEU A 114 4.63 -26.72 -5.12
CA LEU A 114 3.89 -26.87 -6.39
C LEU A 114 4.31 -28.15 -7.12
N GLN A 115 5.62 -28.44 -7.17
CA GLN A 115 6.14 -29.68 -7.74
C GLN A 115 5.63 -30.91 -7.00
N ARG A 116 5.60 -30.90 -5.66
CA ARG A 116 5.02 -32.00 -4.85
C ARG A 116 3.53 -32.20 -5.11
N LYS A 117 2.79 -31.15 -5.48
CA LYS A 117 1.38 -31.20 -5.93
C LYS A 117 1.22 -31.55 -7.41
N GLY A 118 2.29 -31.94 -8.11
CA GLY A 118 2.23 -32.34 -9.51
C GLY A 118 2.20 -31.19 -10.52
N VAL A 119 2.46 -29.95 -10.10
CA VAL A 119 2.55 -28.80 -11.01
C VAL A 119 3.94 -28.75 -11.64
N SER A 120 4.00 -28.88 -12.97
CA SER A 120 5.26 -28.83 -13.72
C SER A 120 5.85 -27.42 -13.77
N ARG A 121 7.18 -27.32 -13.94
CA ARG A 121 7.87 -26.02 -14.18
C ARG A 121 7.32 -25.30 -15.41
N SER A 122 6.98 -26.04 -16.47
CA SER A 122 6.37 -25.48 -17.68
C SER A 122 5.01 -24.82 -17.42
N ARG A 123 4.19 -25.39 -16.52
CA ARG A 123 2.91 -24.80 -16.12
C ARG A 123 3.10 -23.53 -15.30
N VAL A 124 4.11 -23.49 -14.44
CA VAL A 124 4.49 -22.24 -13.73
C VAL A 124 4.92 -21.17 -14.72
N GLN A 125 5.78 -21.51 -15.69
CA GLN A 125 6.23 -20.57 -16.71
C GLN A 125 5.08 -20.05 -17.58
N ALA A 126 4.17 -20.92 -18.02
CA ALA A 126 2.98 -20.53 -18.79
C ALA A 126 2.06 -19.57 -18.00
N LEU A 127 1.92 -19.74 -16.69
CA LEU A 127 1.20 -18.78 -15.86
C LEU A 127 1.92 -17.43 -15.83
N LEU A 128 3.23 -17.43 -15.60
CA LEU A 128 4.04 -16.21 -15.51
C LEU A 128 4.03 -15.39 -16.80
N GLU A 129 3.95 -16.03 -17.97
CA GLU A 129 3.85 -15.34 -19.26
C GLU A 129 2.61 -14.46 -19.40
N GLN A 130 1.56 -14.75 -18.63
CA GLN A 130 0.29 -14.02 -18.65
C GLN A 130 -0.02 -13.34 -17.32
N ALA A 131 0.86 -13.46 -16.32
CA ALA A 131 0.63 -12.93 -14.99
C ALA A 131 0.91 -11.43 -14.94
N THR A 132 0.25 -10.75 -14.02
CA THR A 132 0.47 -9.34 -13.69
C THR A 132 0.27 -9.17 -12.19
N ILE A 133 1.35 -8.87 -11.50
CA ILE A 133 1.45 -8.65 -10.06
C ILE A 133 1.96 -7.21 -9.89
N VAL A 134 1.16 -6.33 -9.30
CA VAL A 134 1.50 -4.90 -9.17
C VAL A 134 1.26 -4.41 -7.74
N PRO A 135 2.31 -4.30 -6.92
CA PRO A 135 2.28 -3.39 -5.77
C PRO A 135 2.22 -1.94 -6.25
N VAL A 136 1.18 -1.23 -5.84
CA VAL A 136 0.91 0.17 -6.20
C VAL A 136 1.25 1.08 -5.03
N LEU A 137 2.30 1.89 -5.16
CA LEU A 137 2.74 2.81 -4.11
C LEU A 137 1.78 3.98 -3.96
N THR A 138 1.40 4.28 -2.73
CA THR A 138 0.57 5.44 -2.39
C THR A 138 1.34 6.47 -1.59
N ALA A 139 0.92 7.74 -1.71
CA ALA A 139 1.42 8.79 -0.83
C ALA A 139 1.10 8.42 0.63
N HIS A 140 1.79 9.03 1.58
CA HIS A 140 1.69 8.63 2.97
C HIS A 140 0.81 9.60 3.78
N PRO A 141 -0.50 9.36 3.90
CA PRO A 141 -1.45 10.34 4.46
C PRO A 141 -1.39 10.43 5.99
N THR A 142 -0.65 9.53 6.65
CA THR A 142 -0.50 9.40 8.10
C THR A 142 0.97 9.46 8.58
N GLU A 143 1.97 9.68 7.71
CA GLU A 143 3.40 9.68 8.15
C GLU A 143 3.73 10.97 8.84
N VAL A 144 3.73 10.94 10.16
CA VAL A 144 4.18 12.08 10.91
C VAL A 144 5.72 12.11 10.94
N GLN A 145 6.43 10.99 10.67
CA GLN A 145 7.89 10.90 10.69
C GLN A 145 8.56 11.47 9.43
N ARG A 146 9.72 12.11 9.60
CA ARG A 146 10.49 12.73 8.51
C ARG A 146 11.50 11.74 7.92
N LYS A 147 11.84 11.91 6.63
CA LYS A 147 12.90 11.14 5.96
C LYS A 147 14.21 11.10 6.76
N SER A 148 14.66 12.22 7.31
CA SER A 148 15.86 12.28 8.16
C SER A 148 15.79 11.37 9.40
N THR A 149 14.62 11.27 10.04
CA THR A 149 14.38 10.38 11.19
C THR A 149 14.42 8.91 10.74
N LEU A 150 13.82 8.63 9.58
CA LEU A 150 13.80 7.30 8.98
C LEU A 150 15.18 6.82 8.52
N ASP A 151 15.98 7.70 7.92
CA ASP A 151 17.38 7.42 7.55
C ASP A 151 18.21 7.06 8.78
N LEU A 152 18.01 7.76 9.90
CA LEU A 152 18.66 7.43 11.18
C LEU A 152 18.18 6.09 11.74
N HIS A 153 16.87 5.79 11.68
CA HIS A 153 16.37 4.46 12.06
C HIS A 153 17.05 3.35 11.24
N HIS A 154 17.29 3.57 9.95
CA HIS A 154 17.97 2.60 9.10
C HIS A 154 19.44 2.42 9.49
N LYS A 155 20.17 3.51 9.70
CA LYS A 155 21.56 3.44 10.18
C LYS A 155 21.67 2.70 11.51
N ILE A 156 20.77 2.97 12.46
CA ILE A 156 20.71 2.24 13.74
C ILE A 156 20.50 0.74 13.50
N ALA A 157 19.57 0.36 12.61
CA ALA A 157 19.35 -1.04 12.27
C ALA A 157 20.57 -1.71 11.62
N GLN A 158 21.28 -1.01 10.71
CA GLN A 158 22.52 -1.50 10.09
C GLN A 158 23.64 -1.69 11.11
N SER A 159 23.74 -0.81 12.11
CA SER A 159 24.71 -0.95 13.20
C SER A 159 24.39 -2.16 14.07
N LEU A 160 23.10 -2.46 14.33
CA LEU A 160 22.70 -3.72 14.98
C LEU A 160 23.04 -4.94 14.12
N ASP A 161 22.79 -4.89 12.81
CA ASP A 161 23.14 -5.98 11.87
C ASP A 161 24.65 -6.25 11.84
N ARG A 162 25.50 -5.21 11.92
CA ARG A 162 26.97 -5.37 12.03
C ARG A 162 27.41 -5.90 13.40
N ARG A 163 26.64 -5.58 14.45
CA ARG A 163 26.86 -6.09 15.80
C ARG A 163 26.49 -7.58 15.93
N ASP A 164 25.67 -8.10 15.02
CA ASP A 164 25.24 -9.51 14.96
C ASP A 164 26.32 -10.40 14.36
N GLY A 165 27.06 -11.11 15.21
CA GLY A 165 28.00 -12.14 14.76
C GLY A 165 29.25 -12.22 15.62
N ARG A 166 30.27 -12.90 15.09
CA ARG A 166 31.61 -12.93 15.70
C ARG A 166 32.37 -11.70 15.24
N ILE A 167 32.39 -10.68 16.09
CA ILE A 167 33.19 -9.47 15.95
C ILE A 167 34.19 -9.35 17.10
N THR A 168 35.25 -8.57 16.89
CA THR A 168 36.26 -8.26 17.90
C THR A 168 35.72 -7.23 18.92
N GLU A 169 36.36 -7.13 20.09
CA GLU A 169 36.00 -6.13 21.10
C GLU A 169 36.16 -4.69 20.58
N SER A 170 37.15 -4.43 19.71
CA SER A 170 37.37 -3.12 19.09
C SER A 170 36.22 -2.75 18.14
N GLU A 171 35.81 -3.67 17.26
CA GLU A 171 34.68 -3.46 16.36
C GLU A 171 33.38 -3.24 17.15
N GLN A 172 33.18 -3.99 18.24
CA GLN A 172 32.01 -3.78 19.10
C GLN A 172 32.02 -2.40 19.76
N ALA A 173 33.16 -1.94 20.27
CA ALA A 173 33.29 -0.62 20.87
C ALA A 173 33.03 0.51 19.84
N GLU A 174 33.52 0.37 18.61
CA GLU A 174 33.26 1.30 17.51
C GLU A 174 31.76 1.37 17.17
N ILE A 175 31.08 0.23 17.09
CA ILE A 175 29.63 0.16 16.84
C ILE A 175 28.84 0.78 17.99
N ASP A 176 29.23 0.53 19.24
CA ASP A 176 28.54 1.10 20.41
C ASP A 176 28.67 2.64 20.43
N VAL A 177 29.85 3.20 20.08
CA VAL A 177 30.04 4.66 19.88
C VAL A 177 29.18 5.19 18.73
N GLU A 178 29.13 4.46 17.61
CA GLU A 178 28.29 4.83 16.47
C GLU A 178 26.80 4.89 16.86
N LEU A 179 26.30 3.89 17.60
CA LEU A 179 24.93 3.85 18.09
C LEU A 179 24.60 5.03 19.02
N VAL A 180 25.53 5.41 19.91
CA VAL A 180 25.39 6.61 20.75
C VAL A 180 25.28 7.86 19.88
N GLY A 181 26.14 8.02 18.88
CA GLY A 181 26.11 9.15 17.95
C GLY A 181 24.82 9.22 17.14
N LEU A 182 24.35 8.09 16.62
CA LEU A 182 23.10 8.00 15.86
C LEU A 182 21.88 8.32 16.72
N ILE A 183 21.79 7.77 17.94
CA ILE A 183 20.68 8.04 18.86
C ILE A 183 20.71 9.49 19.37
N SER A 184 21.90 10.07 19.60
CA SER A 184 22.07 11.49 19.92
C SER A 184 21.56 12.39 18.79
N THR A 185 21.94 12.05 17.54
CA THR A 185 21.46 12.76 16.34
C THR A 185 19.94 12.63 16.20
N LEU A 186 19.38 11.45 16.48
CA LEU A 186 17.95 11.20 16.45
C LEU A 186 17.21 12.06 17.49
N TRP A 187 17.72 12.13 18.73
CA TRP A 187 17.15 12.97 19.80
C TRP A 187 17.10 14.46 19.43
N GLN A 188 18.17 14.95 18.81
CA GLN A 188 18.32 16.34 18.38
C GLN A 188 17.60 16.64 17.04
N THR A 189 17.15 15.61 16.33
CA THR A 189 16.37 15.78 15.10
C THR A 189 14.90 16.02 15.43
N ARG A 190 14.30 17.08 14.85
CA ARG A 190 12.86 17.35 15.00
C ARG A 190 12.02 16.19 14.44
N MET A 191 11.07 15.68 15.23
CA MET A 191 10.14 14.62 14.82
C MET A 191 9.07 15.13 13.84
N LEU A 192 8.54 16.32 14.09
CA LEU A 192 7.39 16.88 13.36
C LEU A 192 7.81 17.76 12.19
N ARG A 193 6.98 17.81 11.15
CA ARG A 193 7.09 18.75 10.03
C ARG A 193 6.47 20.10 10.40
N LEU A 194 7.13 21.19 10.00
CA LEU A 194 6.60 22.55 10.18
C LEU A 194 5.65 22.97 9.06
N ASN A 195 5.84 22.41 7.85
CA ASN A 195 5.06 22.71 6.67
C ASN A 195 4.47 21.42 6.09
N ARG A 196 3.29 21.51 5.48
CA ARG A 196 2.63 20.41 4.77
C ARG A 196 3.51 19.93 3.61
N LEU A 197 3.49 18.63 3.35
CA LEU A 197 4.15 18.08 2.17
C LEU A 197 3.43 18.55 0.91
N THR A 198 4.22 18.95 -0.09
CA THR A 198 3.72 19.17 -1.45
C THR A 198 3.62 17.82 -2.18
N VAL A 199 2.88 17.79 -3.29
CA VAL A 199 2.82 16.59 -4.14
C VAL A 199 4.22 16.25 -4.68
N GLN A 200 5.03 17.26 -4.98
CA GLN A 200 6.42 17.10 -5.43
C GLN A 200 7.28 16.42 -4.35
N ASP A 201 7.13 16.78 -3.08
CA ASP A 201 7.83 16.10 -1.99
C ASP A 201 7.41 14.62 -1.88
N GLU A 202 6.12 14.32 -2.08
CA GLU A 202 5.61 12.95 -2.07
C GLU A 202 6.18 12.12 -3.23
N ILE A 203 6.30 12.71 -4.43
CA ILE A 203 6.95 12.10 -5.60
C ILE A 203 8.41 11.75 -5.28
N GLU A 204 9.20 12.70 -4.78
CA GLU A 204 10.63 12.50 -4.47
C GLU A 204 10.83 11.45 -3.36
N ASN A 205 9.96 11.43 -2.35
CA ASN A 205 10.01 10.40 -1.31
C ASN A 205 9.76 9.00 -1.88
N ALA A 206 8.76 8.84 -2.75
CA ALA A 206 8.46 7.55 -3.37
C ALA A 206 9.58 7.05 -4.29
N LEU A 207 10.15 7.96 -5.10
CA LEU A 207 11.25 7.64 -6.01
C LEU A 207 12.51 7.17 -5.27
N SER A 208 12.70 7.59 -4.01
CA SER A 208 13.86 7.14 -3.22
C SER A 208 13.87 5.62 -2.97
N TYR A 209 12.71 4.96 -2.87
CA TYR A 209 12.62 3.50 -2.69
C TYR A 209 13.04 2.71 -3.94
N TYR A 210 12.93 3.32 -5.13
CA TYR A 210 13.42 2.68 -6.35
C TYR A 210 14.94 2.53 -6.32
N ARG A 211 15.63 3.59 -5.90
CA ARG A 211 17.09 3.60 -5.75
C ARG A 211 17.57 2.68 -4.63
N SER A 212 16.91 2.70 -3.47
CA SER A 212 17.34 1.90 -2.32
C SER A 212 16.94 0.42 -2.42
N THR A 213 15.89 0.09 -3.16
CA THR A 213 15.27 -1.25 -3.13
C THR A 213 14.88 -1.77 -4.52
N PHE A 214 13.93 -1.14 -5.22
CA PHE A 214 13.26 -1.82 -6.34
C PHE A 214 14.15 -2.12 -7.54
N LEU A 215 15.03 -1.17 -7.91
CA LEU A 215 15.94 -1.32 -9.07
C LEU A 215 16.94 -2.47 -8.90
N THR A 216 17.21 -2.90 -7.66
CA THR A 216 18.12 -4.02 -7.37
C THR A 216 17.37 -5.29 -6.99
N ALA A 217 16.32 -5.18 -6.17
CA ALA A 217 15.58 -6.31 -5.63
C ALA A 217 14.73 -7.03 -6.70
N ILE A 218 14.06 -6.28 -7.58
CA ILE A 218 13.15 -6.87 -8.56
C ILE A 218 13.94 -7.71 -9.59
N PRO A 219 14.96 -7.18 -10.30
CA PRO A 219 15.72 -7.98 -11.25
C PRO A 219 16.35 -9.22 -10.62
N LYS A 220 16.82 -9.12 -9.36
CA LYS A 220 17.36 -10.26 -8.62
C LYS A 220 16.31 -11.33 -8.36
N LEU A 221 15.08 -10.95 -7.97
CA LEU A 221 13.96 -11.87 -7.77
C LEU A 221 13.63 -12.63 -9.06
N TYR A 222 13.59 -11.93 -10.20
CA TYR A 222 13.41 -12.54 -11.51
C TYR A 222 14.53 -13.53 -11.86
N ALA A 223 15.79 -13.15 -11.62
CA ALA A 223 16.92 -14.03 -11.87
C ALA A 223 16.85 -15.31 -11.01
N ASP A 224 16.47 -15.19 -9.74
CA ASP A 224 16.30 -16.33 -8.84
C ASP A 224 15.15 -17.24 -9.28
N LEU A 225 14.01 -16.68 -9.70
CA LEU A 225 12.91 -17.48 -10.21
C LEU A 225 13.28 -18.17 -11.52
N SER A 226 13.96 -17.47 -12.43
CA SER A 226 14.43 -18.04 -13.69
C SER A 226 15.40 -19.19 -13.45
N GLN A 227 16.26 -19.09 -12.43
CA GLN A 227 17.12 -20.18 -12.00
C GLN A 227 16.33 -21.37 -11.42
N LEU A 228 15.33 -21.11 -10.57
CA LEU A 228 14.48 -22.16 -9.98
C LEU A 228 13.63 -22.91 -11.04
N LEU A 229 13.27 -22.23 -12.12
CA LEU A 229 12.52 -22.81 -13.24
C LEU A 229 13.43 -23.45 -14.31
N GLY A 230 14.73 -23.15 -14.27
CA GLY A 230 15.74 -23.71 -15.17
C GLY A 230 16.00 -25.22 -14.97
N PRO A 231 16.96 -25.80 -15.71
CA PRO A 231 17.31 -27.21 -15.59
C PRO A 231 17.91 -27.53 -14.21
N GLU A 232 17.75 -28.76 -13.74
CA GLU A 232 18.20 -29.19 -12.40
C GLU A 232 19.72 -29.23 -12.24
N THR A 233 20.43 -29.46 -13.35
CA THR A 233 21.89 -29.51 -13.35
C THR A 233 22.43 -28.20 -13.91
N TYR A 234 23.04 -27.40 -13.05
CA TYR A 234 23.60 -26.10 -13.40
C TYR A 234 25.13 -26.14 -13.28
N SER A 235 25.84 -25.93 -14.39
CA SER A 235 27.29 -25.62 -14.38
C SER A 235 27.49 -24.12 -14.27
N ALA A 236 28.55 -23.67 -13.57
CA ALA A 236 28.92 -22.26 -13.50
C ALA A 236 29.01 -21.59 -14.88
N PHE A 237 29.41 -22.34 -15.91
CA PHE A 237 29.57 -21.89 -17.30
C PHE A 237 28.33 -22.05 -18.18
N SER A 238 27.20 -22.50 -17.63
CA SER A 238 25.97 -22.56 -18.42
C SER A 238 25.54 -21.15 -18.82
N PRO A 239 24.88 -20.97 -19.98
CA PRO A 239 24.34 -19.67 -20.39
C PRO A 239 23.47 -19.05 -19.29
N ALA A 240 23.44 -17.72 -19.22
CA ALA A 240 22.47 -17.03 -18.38
C ALA A 240 21.04 -17.46 -18.78
N PRO A 241 20.11 -17.76 -17.86
CA PRO A 241 18.76 -18.05 -18.27
C PRO A 241 18.17 -16.79 -18.88
N GLN A 242 17.33 -16.99 -19.89
CA GLN A 242 16.65 -15.90 -20.56
C GLN A 242 15.81 -15.09 -19.56
N PRO A 243 15.72 -13.76 -19.73
CA PRO A 243 14.82 -12.93 -18.94
C PRO A 243 13.38 -13.45 -19.02
N LEU A 244 12.67 -13.44 -17.90
CA LEU A 244 11.25 -13.79 -17.90
C LEU A 244 10.43 -12.57 -18.35
N ARG A 245 9.25 -12.83 -18.93
CA ARG A 245 8.27 -11.78 -19.20
C ARG A 245 7.94 -11.01 -17.92
N PRO A 246 7.73 -9.68 -17.99
CA PRO A 246 7.55 -8.84 -16.81
C PRO A 246 6.17 -9.05 -16.18
N PHE A 247 6.08 -10.04 -15.29
CA PHE A 247 4.87 -10.36 -14.51
C PHE A 247 4.75 -9.51 -13.24
N LEU A 248 5.85 -9.26 -12.52
CA LEU A 248 5.95 -8.35 -11.38
C LEU A 248 6.35 -6.96 -11.88
N ARG A 249 5.48 -5.97 -11.71
CA ARG A 249 5.67 -4.57 -12.11
C ARG A 249 5.36 -3.64 -10.94
N MET A 250 5.76 -2.38 -11.03
CA MET A 250 5.43 -1.37 -10.02
C MET A 250 4.35 -0.42 -10.53
N GLY A 251 3.44 -0.04 -9.63
CA GLY A 251 2.47 1.03 -9.85
C GLY A 251 2.68 2.19 -8.87
N SER A 252 2.13 3.36 -9.17
CA SER A 252 2.10 4.52 -8.27
C SER A 252 0.79 5.29 -8.43
N TRP A 253 0.28 5.84 -7.33
CA TRP A 253 -0.80 6.84 -7.35
C TRP A 253 -0.28 8.28 -7.21
N ILE A 254 1.00 8.43 -6.90
CA ILE A 254 1.57 9.69 -6.44
C ILE A 254 1.82 10.60 -7.64
N GLY A 255 1.02 11.66 -7.75
CA GLY A 255 0.98 12.57 -8.90
C GLY A 255 -0.12 12.24 -9.92
N GLY A 256 -0.87 11.15 -9.76
CA GLY A 256 -1.99 10.76 -10.64
C GLY A 256 -3.37 10.69 -9.94
N ASP A 257 -3.39 10.38 -8.64
CA ASP A 257 -4.62 10.32 -7.85
C ASP A 257 -4.99 11.70 -7.28
N ARG A 258 -6.06 12.27 -7.85
CA ARG A 258 -6.61 13.59 -7.55
C ARG A 258 -8.00 13.55 -6.89
N ASP A 259 -8.51 12.36 -6.53
CA ASP A 259 -9.79 12.24 -5.80
C ASP A 259 -9.72 13.07 -4.50
N GLY A 260 -10.51 14.14 -4.47
CA GLY A 260 -10.53 15.17 -3.43
C GLY A 260 -9.15 15.70 -3.04
N ASN A 261 -8.23 15.81 -4.00
CA ASN A 261 -6.95 16.47 -3.84
C ASN A 261 -6.77 17.55 -4.91
N PRO A 262 -7.13 18.82 -4.63
CA PRO A 262 -7.00 19.89 -5.62
C PRO A 262 -5.56 20.23 -5.99
N ASN A 263 -4.57 19.71 -5.23
CA ASN A 263 -3.15 19.94 -5.48
C ASN A 263 -2.55 19.00 -6.54
N VAL A 264 -3.35 18.07 -7.10
CA VAL A 264 -2.92 17.18 -8.19
C VAL A 264 -3.62 17.61 -9.48
N ASP A 265 -2.80 18.05 -10.43
CA ASP A 265 -3.20 18.55 -11.74
C ASP A 265 -2.28 18.03 -12.87
N ALA A 266 -2.51 18.51 -14.09
CA ALA A 266 -1.72 18.16 -15.27
C ALA A 266 -0.21 18.42 -15.11
N GLN A 267 0.17 19.49 -14.40
CA GLN A 267 1.57 19.82 -14.18
C GLN A 267 2.22 18.81 -13.23
N THR A 268 1.54 18.46 -12.14
CA THR A 268 2.05 17.45 -11.19
C THR A 268 2.14 16.06 -11.82
N LEU A 269 1.18 15.70 -12.68
CA LEU A 269 1.20 14.45 -13.47
C LEU A 269 2.42 14.40 -14.39
N GLY A 270 2.64 15.47 -15.18
CA GLY A 270 3.83 15.57 -16.03
C GLY A 270 5.13 15.54 -15.24
N HIS A 271 5.17 16.19 -14.08
CA HIS A 271 6.33 16.15 -13.18
C HIS A 271 6.63 14.75 -12.67
N ALA A 272 5.61 14.00 -12.22
CA ALA A 272 5.76 12.64 -11.72
C ALA A 272 6.34 11.70 -12.81
N LEU A 273 5.80 11.75 -14.03
CA LEU A 273 6.28 10.97 -15.16
C LEU A 273 7.74 11.28 -15.50
N THR A 274 8.07 12.57 -15.64
CA THR A 274 9.43 13.02 -15.97
C THR A 274 10.43 12.68 -14.88
N LYS A 275 10.05 12.76 -13.61
CA LYS A 275 10.92 12.38 -12.47
C LYS A 275 11.13 10.86 -12.38
N GLY A 276 10.09 10.06 -12.66
CA GLY A 276 10.23 8.61 -12.81
C GLY A 276 11.19 8.24 -13.93
N ALA A 277 11.00 8.84 -15.11
CA ALA A 277 11.88 8.66 -16.26
C ALA A 277 13.35 9.03 -15.95
N ASN A 278 13.57 10.18 -15.27
CA ASN A 278 14.90 10.59 -14.81
C ASN A 278 15.60 9.51 -13.99
N VAL A 279 14.90 8.92 -13.00
CA VAL A 279 15.49 7.91 -12.12
C VAL A 279 15.90 6.66 -12.89
N ILE A 280 15.09 6.20 -13.84
CA ILE A 280 15.41 5.00 -14.60
C ILE A 280 16.53 5.24 -15.63
N PHE A 281 16.57 6.40 -16.28
CA PHE A 281 17.66 6.73 -17.20
C PHE A 281 18.99 6.91 -16.47
N ASP A 282 19.00 7.57 -15.30
CA ASP A 282 20.18 7.70 -14.45
C ASP A 282 20.73 6.31 -14.03
N PHE A 283 19.83 5.38 -13.68
CA PHE A 283 20.19 4.00 -13.39
C PHE A 283 20.77 3.28 -14.62
N TYR A 284 20.09 3.33 -15.78
CA TYR A 284 20.59 2.66 -16.99
C TYR A 284 21.92 3.23 -17.47
N LEU A 285 22.11 4.55 -17.44
CA LEU A 285 23.39 5.18 -17.80
C LEU A 285 24.51 4.69 -16.87
N SER A 286 24.25 4.65 -15.56
CA SER A 286 25.21 4.14 -14.56
C SER A 286 25.56 2.66 -14.79
N GLU A 287 24.57 1.82 -15.12
CA GLU A 287 24.79 0.38 -15.35
C GLU A 287 25.53 0.12 -16.67
N VAL A 288 25.16 0.80 -17.77
CA VAL A 288 25.85 0.67 -19.07
C VAL A 288 27.29 1.16 -18.99
N GLU A 289 27.52 2.21 -18.22
CA GLU A 289 28.85 2.72 -17.95
C GLU A 289 29.71 1.73 -17.17
N ALA A 290 29.17 1.15 -16.09
CA ALA A 290 29.87 0.12 -15.34
C ALA A 290 30.18 -1.09 -16.23
N LEU A 291 29.23 -1.52 -17.07
CA LEU A 291 29.45 -2.58 -18.06
C LEU A 291 30.58 -2.21 -19.04
N ALA A 292 30.63 -0.98 -19.53
CA ALA A 292 31.69 -0.55 -20.46
C ALA A 292 33.08 -0.62 -19.80
N ALA A 293 33.17 -0.30 -18.51
CA ALA A 293 34.41 -0.44 -17.75
C ALA A 293 34.78 -1.92 -17.53
N GLU A 294 33.81 -2.76 -17.17
CA GLU A 294 33.98 -4.17 -16.80
C GLU A 294 34.21 -5.12 -18.00
N LEU A 295 33.60 -4.85 -19.16
CA LEU A 295 33.62 -5.74 -20.34
C LEU A 295 34.76 -5.41 -21.31
N SER A 296 35.98 -5.75 -20.89
CA SER A 296 37.24 -5.51 -21.62
C SER A 296 37.74 -6.72 -22.42
N GLN A 297 36.86 -7.64 -22.82
CA GLN A 297 37.28 -8.84 -23.54
C GLN A 297 37.89 -8.48 -24.90
N SER A 298 39.13 -8.92 -25.11
CA SER A 298 39.89 -8.66 -26.33
C SER A 298 39.66 -9.75 -27.39
N THR A 299 39.53 -9.33 -28.66
CA THR A 299 39.47 -10.24 -29.82
C THR A 299 40.75 -11.06 -30.00
N LEU A 300 41.84 -10.71 -29.31
CA LEU A 300 43.07 -11.51 -29.26
C LEU A 300 42.91 -12.79 -28.42
N LEU A 301 41.96 -12.81 -27.48
CA LEU A 301 41.80 -13.88 -26.49
C LEU A 301 40.50 -14.65 -26.66
N THR A 302 39.44 -14.02 -27.18
CA THR A 302 38.12 -14.64 -27.34
C THR A 302 37.46 -14.23 -28.63
N GLY A 303 36.58 -15.09 -29.15
CA GLY A 303 35.77 -14.78 -30.32
C GLY A 303 34.68 -13.76 -29.99
N VAL A 304 34.11 -13.18 -31.06
CA VAL A 304 32.98 -12.26 -31.00
C VAL A 304 32.02 -12.53 -32.14
N SER A 305 30.74 -12.30 -31.90
CA SER A 305 29.72 -12.38 -32.96
C SER A 305 29.86 -11.24 -33.97
N LYS A 306 29.35 -11.46 -35.18
CA LYS A 306 29.33 -10.42 -36.22
C LYS A 306 28.44 -9.25 -35.79
N GLU A 307 27.30 -9.56 -35.19
CA GLU A 307 26.30 -8.61 -34.72
C GLU A 307 26.89 -7.65 -33.68
N LEU A 308 27.75 -8.15 -32.78
CA LEU A 308 28.46 -7.31 -31.82
C LEU A 308 29.48 -6.40 -32.51
N LEU A 309 30.23 -6.90 -33.49
CA LEU A 309 31.18 -6.09 -34.25
C LEU A 309 30.47 -4.97 -35.01
N ASP A 310 29.34 -5.27 -35.64
CA ASP A 310 28.52 -4.28 -36.34
C ASP A 310 28.03 -3.20 -35.36
N LEU A 311 27.55 -3.59 -34.18
CA LEU A 311 27.15 -2.67 -33.11
C LEU A 311 28.33 -1.79 -32.64
N ALA A 312 29.51 -2.37 -32.43
CA ALA A 312 30.71 -1.64 -32.02
C ALA A 312 31.21 -0.64 -33.09
N ASN A 313 31.01 -0.96 -34.37
CA ASN A 313 31.41 -0.10 -35.49
C ASN A 313 30.45 1.07 -35.72
N GLN A 314 29.17 0.92 -35.36
CA GLN A 314 28.19 2.00 -35.40
C GLN A 314 28.39 3.02 -34.26
N GLY A 315 28.97 2.60 -33.13
CA GLY A 315 29.24 3.48 -31.98
C GLY A 315 30.23 4.62 -32.31
N PRO A 316 30.37 5.63 -31.43
CA PRO A 316 31.19 6.80 -31.68
C PRO A 316 32.68 6.61 -31.35
N ASP A 317 33.07 5.52 -30.66
CA ASP A 317 34.45 5.31 -30.24
C ASP A 317 35.37 4.99 -31.44
N ARG A 318 36.42 5.79 -31.60
CA ARG A 318 37.44 5.68 -32.67
C ARG A 318 38.85 5.53 -32.09
N SER A 319 38.96 5.23 -30.79
CA SER A 319 40.26 5.08 -30.12
C SER A 319 41.00 3.85 -30.65
N THR A 320 42.20 4.06 -31.18
CA THR A 320 43.10 2.98 -31.62
C THR A 320 43.46 2.02 -30.49
N HIS A 321 43.50 2.51 -29.24
CA HIS A 321 43.77 1.69 -28.04
C HIS A 321 42.64 0.72 -27.64
N ARG A 322 41.48 0.79 -28.27
CA ARG A 322 40.31 -0.06 -27.95
C ARG A 322 39.79 -0.84 -29.16
N GLU A 323 40.55 -0.85 -30.26
CA GLU A 323 40.12 -1.52 -31.50
C GLU A 323 39.81 -3.00 -31.29
N ASP A 324 40.58 -3.67 -30.42
CA ASP A 324 40.44 -5.08 -30.08
C ASP A 324 39.42 -5.35 -28.95
N GLU A 325 38.75 -4.32 -28.40
CA GLU A 325 37.76 -4.44 -27.30
C GLU A 325 36.32 -4.13 -27.77
N PRO A 326 35.70 -4.98 -28.62
CA PRO A 326 34.42 -4.68 -29.25
C PRO A 326 33.24 -4.57 -28.27
N TYR A 327 33.26 -5.31 -27.15
CA TYR A 327 32.22 -5.22 -26.12
C TYR A 327 32.16 -3.82 -25.50
N ARG A 328 33.32 -3.29 -25.08
CA ARG A 328 33.46 -1.93 -24.55
C ARG A 328 33.05 -0.88 -25.59
N ARG A 329 33.51 -1.02 -26.83
CA ARG A 329 33.14 -0.10 -27.94
C ARG A 329 31.64 -0.07 -28.21
N ALA A 330 30.99 -1.24 -28.24
CA ALA A 330 29.54 -1.33 -28.38
C ALA A 330 28.82 -0.60 -27.23
N LEU A 331 29.25 -0.82 -25.98
CA LEU A 331 28.63 -0.18 -24.80
C LEU A 331 28.81 1.34 -24.76
N ILE A 332 29.92 1.88 -25.27
CA ILE A 332 30.09 3.33 -25.45
C ILE A 332 29.05 3.88 -26.44
N GLY A 333 28.76 3.13 -27.52
CA GLY A 333 27.68 3.46 -28.47
C GLY A 333 26.30 3.40 -27.83
N VAL A 334 26.01 2.31 -27.10
CA VAL A 334 24.76 2.12 -26.36
C VAL A 334 24.55 3.26 -25.36
N TYR A 335 25.60 3.66 -24.62
CA TYR A 335 25.55 4.78 -23.68
C TYR A 335 25.21 6.10 -24.38
N ALA A 336 25.85 6.40 -25.51
CA ALA A 336 25.60 7.63 -26.26
C ALA A 336 24.16 7.71 -26.83
N LYS A 337 23.62 6.59 -27.33
CA LYS A 337 22.20 6.49 -27.75
C LYS A 337 21.26 6.66 -26.57
N LEU A 338 21.55 6.00 -25.45
CA LEU A 338 20.75 6.09 -24.23
C LEU A 338 20.75 7.51 -23.65
N ALA A 339 21.90 8.19 -23.65
CA ALA A 339 22.04 9.58 -23.24
C ALA A 339 21.22 10.53 -24.12
N SER A 340 21.23 10.31 -25.44
CA SER A 340 20.42 11.09 -26.39
C SER A 340 18.92 10.83 -26.17
N THR A 341 18.56 9.58 -25.84
CA THR A 341 17.19 9.20 -25.46
C THR A 341 16.76 9.89 -24.17
N ALA A 342 17.61 9.89 -23.14
CA ALA A 342 17.31 10.55 -21.87
C ALA A 342 17.10 12.06 -22.06
N LEU A 343 17.93 12.71 -22.89
CA LEU A 343 17.77 14.12 -23.21
C LEU A 343 16.43 14.41 -23.92
N GLU A 344 16.05 13.61 -24.93
CA GLU A 344 14.78 13.79 -25.64
C GLU A 344 13.57 13.55 -24.73
N ARG A 345 13.63 12.51 -23.90
CA ARG A 345 12.50 12.08 -23.05
C ARG A 345 12.33 12.96 -21.82
N VAL A 346 13.42 13.44 -21.24
CA VAL A 346 13.38 14.15 -19.95
C VAL A 346 13.67 15.65 -20.10
N GLY A 347 14.33 16.06 -21.18
CA GLY A 347 14.72 17.46 -21.40
C GLY A 347 15.91 17.93 -20.56
N ALA A 348 16.58 17.02 -19.84
CA ALA A 348 17.77 17.31 -19.05
C ALA A 348 18.95 16.45 -19.51
N ASP A 349 20.12 17.07 -19.68
CA ASP A 349 21.35 16.34 -20.02
C ASP A 349 21.98 15.77 -18.75
N ILE A 350 21.64 14.51 -18.47
CA ILE A 350 22.15 13.75 -17.32
C ILE A 350 23.36 12.87 -17.68
N ALA A 351 23.84 12.97 -18.92
CA ALA A 351 24.98 12.20 -19.40
C ALA A 351 26.32 12.79 -18.94
N ARG A 352 27.39 12.00 -19.03
CA ARG A 352 28.73 12.50 -18.78
C ARG A 352 29.12 13.61 -19.76
N PRO A 353 29.88 14.63 -19.31
CA PRO A 353 30.44 15.64 -20.20
C PRO A 353 31.26 14.98 -21.33
N GLY A 354 31.07 15.44 -22.56
CA GLY A 354 31.77 14.92 -23.75
C GLY A 354 31.13 13.68 -24.38
N THR A 355 29.97 13.22 -23.89
CA THR A 355 29.20 12.15 -24.54
C THR A 355 28.74 12.58 -25.94
N ALA A 356 29.00 11.74 -26.95
CA ALA A 356 28.57 12.00 -28.32
C ALA A 356 27.04 11.93 -28.46
N ARG A 357 26.47 12.74 -29.35
CA ARG A 357 25.04 12.66 -29.70
C ARG A 357 24.83 11.59 -30.77
N MET A 358 23.83 10.74 -30.55
CA MET A 358 23.43 9.65 -31.42
C MET A 358 21.91 9.68 -31.60
N GLU A 359 21.40 8.88 -32.53
CA GLU A 359 19.94 8.68 -32.65
C GLU A 359 19.38 8.04 -31.37
N ALA A 360 18.35 8.67 -30.81
CA ALA A 360 17.67 8.19 -29.61
C ALA A 360 16.92 6.87 -29.89
N TYR A 361 16.77 6.04 -28.87
CA TYR A 361 15.93 4.85 -28.98
C TYR A 361 14.46 5.25 -29.10
N PRO A 362 13.73 4.72 -30.10
CA PRO A 362 12.30 4.99 -30.22
C PRO A 362 11.50 4.34 -29.09
N LEU A 363 11.94 3.15 -28.64
CA LEU A 363 11.26 2.33 -27.64
C LEU A 363 12.28 1.60 -26.75
N PRO A 364 11.90 1.21 -25.51
CA PRO A 364 12.75 0.40 -24.63
C PRO A 364 13.22 -0.91 -25.25
N GLN A 365 12.41 -1.51 -26.13
CA GLN A 365 12.77 -2.77 -26.80
C GLN A 365 14.04 -2.64 -27.65
N ALA A 366 14.25 -1.51 -28.34
CA ALA A 366 15.45 -1.29 -29.14
C ALA A 366 16.73 -1.23 -28.26
N PHE A 367 16.62 -0.67 -27.06
CA PHE A 367 17.71 -0.70 -26.08
C PHE A 367 17.96 -2.12 -25.54
N PHE A 368 16.89 -2.87 -25.25
CA PHE A 368 17.00 -4.26 -24.84
C PHE A 368 17.69 -5.12 -25.91
N ASP A 369 17.31 -4.96 -27.18
CA ASP A 369 17.82 -5.78 -28.29
C ASP A 369 19.34 -5.61 -28.46
N GLU A 370 19.87 -4.39 -28.34
CA GLU A 370 21.31 -4.14 -28.38
C GLU A 370 22.06 -4.76 -27.19
N LEU A 371 21.49 -4.69 -25.98
CA LEU A 371 22.05 -5.39 -24.82
C LEU A 371 22.00 -6.92 -25.00
N GLN A 372 20.97 -7.43 -25.67
CA GLN A 372 20.81 -8.85 -25.94
C GLN A 372 21.85 -9.35 -26.96
N VAL A 373 22.25 -8.54 -27.94
CA VAL A 373 23.37 -8.84 -28.84
C VAL A 373 24.66 -9.07 -28.03
N ILE A 374 24.93 -8.19 -27.06
CA ILE A 374 26.10 -8.31 -26.17
C ILE A 374 26.05 -9.61 -25.36
N ALA A 375 24.89 -9.92 -24.75
CA ALA A 375 24.71 -11.15 -23.96
C ALA A 375 24.87 -12.41 -24.80
N THR A 376 24.21 -12.48 -25.96
CA THR A 376 24.30 -13.61 -26.89
C THR A 376 25.74 -13.84 -27.36
N SER A 377 26.49 -12.77 -27.63
CA SER A 377 27.90 -12.88 -28.01
C SER A 377 28.77 -13.43 -26.87
N LEU A 378 28.55 -13.00 -25.63
CA LEU A 378 29.27 -13.52 -24.46
C LEU A 378 28.97 -15.02 -24.25
N ASP A 379 27.70 -15.43 -24.33
CA ASP A 379 27.30 -16.83 -24.17
C ASP A 379 27.92 -17.72 -25.27
N ALA A 380 27.89 -17.27 -26.54
CA ALA A 380 28.47 -17.99 -27.67
C ALA A 380 29.99 -18.20 -27.52
N ASN A 381 30.68 -17.31 -26.80
CA ASN A 381 32.13 -17.31 -26.62
C ASN A 381 32.56 -17.76 -25.20
N ARG A 382 31.76 -18.62 -24.56
CA ARG A 382 32.03 -19.24 -23.25
C ARG A 382 32.22 -18.25 -22.09
N ALA A 383 31.69 -17.04 -22.24
CA ALA A 383 31.71 -15.99 -21.24
C ALA A 383 30.34 -15.80 -20.53
N GLY A 384 29.46 -16.81 -20.56
CA GLY A 384 28.16 -16.77 -19.88
C GLY A 384 28.18 -16.42 -18.39
N PRO A 385 29.19 -16.82 -17.57
CA PRO A 385 29.31 -16.33 -16.19
C PRO A 385 29.38 -14.81 -16.07
N VAL A 386 29.94 -14.12 -17.08
CA VAL A 386 30.07 -12.66 -17.09
C VAL A 386 28.71 -11.98 -17.23
N VAL A 387 27.80 -12.56 -18.03
CA VAL A 387 26.43 -12.04 -18.19
C VAL A 387 25.71 -11.95 -16.85
N ARG A 388 25.92 -12.93 -15.96
CA ARG A 388 25.27 -13.04 -14.65
C ARG A 388 25.70 -12.00 -13.63
N LEU A 389 26.86 -11.37 -13.84
CA LEU A 389 27.40 -10.39 -12.89
C LEU A 389 26.56 -9.11 -12.87
N ARG A 390 26.22 -8.59 -14.06
CA ARG A 390 25.51 -7.30 -14.21
C ARG A 390 24.50 -7.29 -15.36
N LEU A 391 24.90 -7.76 -16.55
CA LEU A 391 24.11 -7.63 -17.78
C LEU A 391 22.74 -8.33 -17.68
N GLN A 392 22.65 -9.48 -17.01
CA GLN A 392 21.39 -10.19 -16.82
C GLN A 392 20.35 -9.35 -16.07
N SER A 393 20.76 -8.71 -14.98
CA SER A 393 19.89 -7.85 -14.18
C SER A 393 19.49 -6.59 -14.94
N LEU A 394 20.38 -6.05 -15.78
CA LEU A 394 20.08 -4.90 -16.62
C LEU A 394 19.04 -5.27 -17.70
N LEU A 395 19.22 -6.38 -18.42
CA LEU A 395 18.24 -6.88 -19.39
C LEU A 395 16.84 -7.02 -18.77
N GLN A 396 16.76 -7.65 -17.60
CA GLN A 396 15.49 -7.79 -16.90
C GLN A 396 14.92 -6.44 -16.44
N SER A 397 15.77 -5.50 -16.02
CA SER A 397 15.36 -4.14 -15.64
C SER A 397 14.73 -3.38 -16.81
N VAL A 398 15.25 -3.54 -18.04
CA VAL A 398 14.67 -2.90 -19.23
C VAL A 398 13.26 -3.42 -19.51
N LEU A 399 13.04 -4.72 -19.40
CA LEU A 399 11.71 -5.33 -19.59
C LEU A 399 10.69 -4.91 -18.53
N VAL A 400 11.13 -4.75 -17.27
CA VAL A 400 10.23 -4.44 -16.15
C VAL A 400 9.89 -2.95 -16.07
N PHE A 401 10.90 -2.08 -16.18
CA PHE A 401 10.76 -0.65 -15.88
C PHE A 401 10.61 0.23 -17.14
N GLY A 402 11.05 -0.25 -18.30
CA GLY A 402 11.03 0.54 -19.55
C GLY A 402 11.66 1.92 -19.39
N PHE A 403 11.16 2.92 -20.12
CA PHE A 403 11.59 4.32 -20.00
C PHE A 403 10.72 5.17 -19.07
N HIS A 404 9.82 4.54 -18.30
CA HIS A 404 8.84 5.21 -17.45
C HIS A 404 8.96 4.86 -15.96
N LEU A 405 9.86 3.93 -15.59
CA LEU A 405 10.09 3.42 -14.23
C LEU A 405 8.93 2.62 -13.64
N ALA A 406 7.73 3.18 -13.57
CA ALA A 406 6.55 2.53 -13.00
C ALA A 406 5.28 3.11 -13.62
N ALA A 407 4.23 2.30 -13.72
CA ALA A 407 2.95 2.78 -14.20
C ALA A 407 2.35 3.76 -13.19
N LEU A 408 1.88 4.91 -13.67
CA LEU A 408 1.16 5.88 -12.86
C LEU A 408 -0.34 5.70 -13.09
N ASP A 409 -1.08 5.43 -12.02
CA ASP A 409 -2.54 5.31 -12.08
C ASP A 409 -3.18 6.70 -11.95
N LEU A 410 -4.23 6.94 -12.73
CA LEU A 410 -5.09 8.11 -12.58
C LEU A 410 -6.29 7.72 -11.72
N ARG A 411 -6.76 8.63 -10.86
CA ARG A 411 -7.97 8.38 -10.06
C ARG A 411 -8.77 9.67 -9.85
N GLN A 412 -10.09 9.60 -10.04
CA GLN A 412 -11.03 10.70 -9.80
C GLN A 412 -12.46 10.18 -9.51
N SER A 413 -13.27 10.96 -8.80
CA SER A 413 -14.68 10.64 -8.51
C SER A 413 -15.56 10.75 -9.77
N SER A 414 -16.49 9.81 -9.93
CA SER A 414 -17.58 9.85 -10.94
C SER A 414 -18.32 11.19 -10.91
N ASP A 415 -18.59 11.75 -9.73
CA ASP A 415 -19.30 13.03 -9.60
C ASP A 415 -18.62 14.18 -10.35
N VAL A 416 -17.28 14.15 -10.44
CA VAL A 416 -16.51 15.18 -11.15
C VAL A 416 -16.65 14.98 -12.67
N HIS A 417 -16.71 13.73 -13.13
CA HIS A 417 -16.93 13.39 -14.54
C HIS A 417 -18.32 13.83 -14.99
N GLU A 418 -19.36 13.54 -14.21
CA GLU A 418 -20.73 13.95 -14.49
C GLU A 418 -20.86 15.47 -14.63
N ARG A 419 -20.27 16.23 -13.70
CA ARG A 419 -20.27 17.70 -13.76
C ARG A 419 -19.51 18.24 -14.97
N ALA A 420 -18.34 17.69 -15.26
CA ALA A 420 -17.55 18.08 -16.42
C ALA A 420 -18.32 17.80 -17.72
N LEU A 421 -18.93 16.62 -17.86
CA LEU A 421 -19.71 16.26 -19.05
C LEU A 421 -21.01 17.06 -19.16
N THR A 422 -21.65 17.39 -18.05
CA THR A 422 -22.79 18.32 -18.03
C THR A 422 -22.42 19.65 -18.67
N GLU A 423 -21.28 20.22 -18.29
CA GLU A 423 -20.80 21.45 -18.91
C GLU A 423 -20.43 21.25 -20.38
N LEU A 424 -19.73 20.16 -20.73
CA LEU A 424 -19.33 19.87 -22.11
C LEU A 424 -20.51 19.71 -23.06
N PHE A 425 -21.52 18.91 -22.70
CA PHE A 425 -22.72 18.71 -23.51
C PHE A 425 -23.49 20.03 -23.70
N MET A 426 -23.64 20.81 -22.63
CA MET A 426 -24.30 22.12 -22.69
C MET A 426 -23.55 23.09 -23.63
N LYS A 427 -22.22 23.19 -23.49
CA LYS A 427 -21.39 24.10 -24.31
C LYS A 427 -21.30 23.66 -25.78
N ALA A 428 -21.31 22.36 -26.03
CA ALA A 428 -21.33 21.79 -27.38
C ALA A 428 -22.70 21.89 -28.06
N GLY A 429 -23.75 22.32 -27.34
CA GLY A 429 -25.10 22.47 -27.88
C GLY A 429 -25.77 21.13 -28.23
N VAL A 430 -25.43 20.05 -27.50
CA VAL A 430 -26.01 18.73 -27.75
C VAL A 430 -27.44 18.69 -27.24
N SER A 431 -28.39 18.36 -28.13
CA SER A 431 -29.79 18.21 -27.76
C SER A 431 -30.01 16.98 -26.87
N LEU A 432 -30.58 17.21 -25.69
CA LEU A 432 -30.99 16.16 -24.75
C LEU A 432 -32.46 15.74 -25.00
N THR A 433 -32.91 14.66 -24.37
CA THR A 433 -34.30 14.19 -24.44
C THR A 433 -35.28 15.25 -23.93
N GLU A 434 -36.50 15.28 -24.50
CA GLU A 434 -37.54 16.25 -24.11
C GLU A 434 -37.78 16.26 -22.59
N GLY A 435 -37.66 17.43 -21.96
CA GLY A 435 -37.90 17.63 -20.52
C GLY A 435 -36.64 17.68 -19.65
N CYS A 436 -35.45 17.35 -20.17
CA CYS A 436 -34.18 17.47 -19.45
C CYS A 436 -33.39 18.70 -19.92
N SER A 437 -32.98 19.54 -18.97
CA SER A 437 -32.20 20.76 -19.24
C SER A 437 -30.70 20.50 -19.19
N THR A 438 -30.29 19.48 -18.44
CA THR A 438 -28.88 19.15 -18.20
C THR A 438 -28.64 17.64 -18.27
N TYR A 439 -27.39 17.24 -18.52
CA TYR A 439 -26.99 15.83 -18.56
C TYR A 439 -27.25 15.11 -17.23
N ALA A 440 -27.00 15.78 -16.09
CA ALA A 440 -27.23 15.22 -14.75
C ALA A 440 -28.71 14.89 -14.47
N GLU A 441 -29.67 15.50 -15.16
CA GLU A 441 -31.11 15.22 -15.03
C GLU A 441 -31.55 13.97 -15.80
N LEU A 442 -30.68 13.39 -16.65
CA LEU A 442 -31.02 12.21 -17.42
C LEU A 442 -31.09 10.96 -16.52
N THR A 443 -32.08 10.11 -16.82
CA THR A 443 -32.12 8.75 -16.26
C THR A 443 -30.93 7.93 -16.75
N GLU A 444 -30.51 6.93 -15.98
CA GLU A 444 -29.37 6.06 -16.33
C GLU A 444 -29.45 5.46 -17.76
N PRO A 445 -30.58 4.89 -18.23
CA PRO A 445 -30.68 4.42 -19.61
C PRO A 445 -30.46 5.51 -20.67
N ALA A 446 -30.96 6.72 -20.41
CA ALA A 446 -30.79 7.86 -21.31
C ALA A 446 -29.35 8.38 -21.32
N LYS A 447 -28.65 8.35 -20.16
CA LYS A 447 -27.21 8.63 -20.09
C LYS A 447 -26.42 7.63 -20.92
N ILE A 448 -26.66 6.33 -20.73
CA ILE A 448 -26.00 5.26 -21.50
C ILE A 448 -26.23 5.45 -23.01
N GLU A 449 -27.46 5.69 -23.45
CA GLU A 449 -27.76 5.92 -24.87
C GLU A 449 -27.00 7.12 -25.45
N LEU A 450 -27.01 8.26 -24.74
CA LEU A 450 -26.31 9.47 -25.15
C LEU A 450 -24.79 9.27 -25.23
N LEU A 451 -24.19 8.68 -24.19
CA LEU A 451 -22.75 8.43 -24.13
C LEU A 451 -22.30 7.49 -25.24
N ARG A 452 -23.04 6.40 -25.48
CA ARG A 452 -22.74 5.47 -26.59
C ARG A 452 -22.85 6.15 -27.95
N LYS A 453 -23.87 6.99 -28.15
CA LYS A 453 -24.00 7.81 -29.36
C LYS A 453 -22.83 8.79 -29.53
N GLU A 454 -22.31 9.34 -28.45
CA GLU A 454 -21.17 10.25 -28.49
C GLU A 454 -19.85 9.50 -28.76
N LEU A 455 -19.65 8.33 -28.15
CA LEU A 455 -18.49 7.46 -28.41
C LEU A 455 -18.41 7.02 -29.88
N ALA A 456 -19.55 6.83 -30.54
CA ALA A 456 -19.62 6.51 -31.97
C ALA A 456 -19.29 7.69 -32.90
N GLN A 457 -19.29 8.94 -32.41
CA GLN A 457 -18.97 10.12 -33.22
C GLN A 457 -17.47 10.38 -33.27
N GLY A 458 -16.97 10.90 -34.40
CA GLY A 458 -15.56 11.29 -34.54
C GLY A 458 -15.21 12.69 -34.02
N ARG A 459 -16.21 13.58 -33.83
CA ARG A 459 -15.97 14.96 -33.38
C ARG A 459 -15.73 15.01 -31.86
N PRO A 460 -14.80 15.83 -31.35
CA PRO A 460 -14.74 16.13 -29.92
C PRO A 460 -15.93 17.00 -29.47
N LEU A 461 -16.30 16.93 -28.20
CA LEU A 461 -17.20 17.89 -27.54
C LEU A 461 -16.50 19.20 -27.21
N THR A 462 -15.19 19.15 -26.98
CA THR A 462 -14.40 20.31 -26.59
C THR A 462 -14.08 21.23 -27.78
N SER A 463 -14.22 22.52 -27.54
CA SER A 463 -13.77 23.62 -28.41
C SER A 463 -12.67 24.43 -27.73
N THR A 464 -11.61 24.76 -28.48
CA THR A 464 -10.52 25.65 -28.03
C THR A 464 -10.94 27.12 -27.94
N TRP A 465 -12.10 27.48 -28.48
CA TRP A 465 -12.66 28.84 -28.48
C TRP A 465 -13.71 29.06 -27.38
N THR A 466 -13.94 28.07 -26.53
CA THR A 466 -14.93 28.12 -25.45
C THR A 466 -14.23 28.10 -24.09
N ASN A 467 -14.66 28.96 -23.18
CA ASN A 467 -14.22 28.92 -21.79
C ASN A 467 -15.05 27.91 -21.00
N TYR A 468 -14.37 27.06 -20.24
CA TYR A 468 -14.95 26.12 -19.29
C TYR A 468 -14.66 26.55 -17.87
N SER A 469 -15.41 26.04 -16.91
CA SER A 469 -15.11 26.18 -15.49
C SER A 469 -13.71 25.65 -15.15
N ASP A 470 -13.14 26.13 -14.05
CA ASP A 470 -11.83 25.67 -13.57
C ASP A 470 -11.78 24.16 -13.30
N GLU A 471 -12.89 23.57 -12.83
CA GLU A 471 -12.99 22.11 -12.62
C GLU A 471 -12.87 21.37 -13.95
N THR A 472 -13.73 21.68 -14.93
CA THR A 472 -13.69 21.06 -16.27
C THR A 472 -12.37 21.29 -16.98
N ALA A 473 -11.80 22.51 -16.91
CA ALA A 473 -10.52 22.83 -17.53
C ALA A 473 -9.37 22.00 -16.94
N ARG A 474 -9.34 21.80 -15.61
CA ARG A 474 -8.35 20.93 -14.94
C ARG A 474 -8.50 19.48 -15.36
N GLU A 475 -9.72 18.96 -15.43
CA GLU A 475 -9.99 17.59 -15.85
C GLU A 475 -9.55 17.33 -17.30
N LEU A 476 -9.91 18.23 -18.23
CA LEU A 476 -9.41 18.18 -19.61
C LEU A 476 -7.88 18.28 -19.67
N GLY A 477 -7.27 19.09 -18.80
CA GLY A 477 -5.82 19.18 -18.66
C GLY A 477 -5.17 17.83 -18.30
N ILE A 478 -5.77 17.09 -17.36
CA ILE A 478 -5.30 15.75 -16.97
C ILE A 478 -5.37 14.77 -18.14
N ILE A 479 -6.50 14.75 -18.87
CA ILE A 479 -6.66 13.84 -20.01
C ILE A 479 -5.62 14.16 -21.11
N ARG A 480 -5.38 15.44 -21.39
CA ARG A 480 -4.34 15.87 -22.36
C ARG A 480 -2.93 15.50 -21.90
N ALA A 481 -2.61 15.73 -20.62
CA ALA A 481 -1.33 15.31 -20.04
C ALA A 481 -1.14 13.79 -20.06
N THR A 482 -2.22 13.03 -19.95
CA THR A 482 -2.22 11.56 -20.08
C THR A 482 -1.87 11.13 -21.51
N ALA A 483 -2.49 11.75 -22.52
CA ALA A 483 -2.16 11.51 -23.93
C ALA A 483 -0.69 11.83 -24.22
N TYR A 484 -0.21 12.99 -23.77
CA TYR A 484 1.21 13.37 -23.87
C TYR A 484 2.12 12.35 -23.18
N GLY A 485 1.81 11.95 -21.95
CA GLY A 485 2.61 10.99 -21.19
C GLY A 485 2.72 9.64 -21.86
N ARG A 486 1.62 9.11 -22.41
CA ARG A 486 1.61 7.84 -23.16
C ARG A 486 2.36 7.93 -24.48
N GLN A 487 2.27 9.04 -25.20
CA GLN A 487 3.03 9.27 -26.42
C GLN A 487 4.53 9.40 -26.13
N HIS A 488 4.89 10.11 -25.06
CA HIS A 488 6.26 10.50 -24.77
C HIS A 488 7.05 9.44 -24.00
N PHE A 489 6.43 8.71 -23.07
CA PHE A 489 7.09 7.69 -22.24
C PHE A 489 6.63 6.25 -22.56
N GLY A 490 5.71 6.10 -23.51
CA GLY A 490 5.11 4.83 -23.91
C GLY A 490 3.78 4.54 -23.19
N THR A 491 2.96 3.66 -23.79
CA THR A 491 1.62 3.32 -23.28
C THR A 491 1.64 2.70 -21.89
N ALA A 492 2.74 2.05 -21.49
CA ALA A 492 2.92 1.48 -20.16
C ALA A 492 3.08 2.52 -19.03
N ALA A 493 3.37 3.78 -19.36
CA ALA A 493 3.53 4.84 -18.37
C ALA A 493 2.23 5.15 -17.61
N ILE A 494 1.08 5.01 -18.26
CA ILE A 494 -0.25 5.17 -17.65
C ILE A 494 -1.16 4.11 -18.24
N THR A 495 -1.53 3.09 -17.46
CA THR A 495 -2.35 1.96 -17.94
C THR A 495 -3.76 1.93 -17.36
N GLN A 496 -4.02 2.64 -16.26
CA GLN A 496 -5.30 2.66 -15.56
C GLN A 496 -5.82 4.08 -15.35
N TYR A 497 -7.14 4.21 -15.47
CA TYR A 497 -7.92 5.33 -14.94
C TYR A 497 -9.02 4.78 -14.04
N ILE A 498 -8.90 5.08 -12.74
CA ILE A 498 -9.77 4.57 -11.69
C ILE A 498 -10.90 5.57 -11.45
N VAL A 499 -12.14 5.08 -11.52
CA VAL A 499 -13.36 5.84 -11.24
C VAL A 499 -13.77 5.56 -9.81
N SER A 500 -13.51 6.51 -8.91
CA SER A 500 -13.99 6.42 -7.51
C SER A 500 -15.49 6.69 -7.47
N HIS A 501 -16.18 6.19 -6.45
CA HIS A 501 -17.63 6.34 -6.31
C HIS A 501 -18.39 5.82 -7.54
N THR A 502 -18.01 4.64 -8.06
CA THR A 502 -18.76 4.02 -9.17
C THR A 502 -20.06 3.42 -8.65
N GLU A 503 -21.19 3.99 -9.03
CA GLU A 503 -22.53 3.56 -8.64
C GLU A 503 -23.34 3.00 -9.83
N THR A 504 -22.96 3.38 -11.06
CA THR A 504 -23.71 3.09 -12.28
C THR A 504 -22.81 2.73 -13.47
N LEU A 505 -23.43 2.32 -14.59
CA LEU A 505 -22.71 2.00 -15.82
C LEU A 505 -22.24 3.27 -16.55
N SER A 506 -23.05 4.34 -16.51
CA SER A 506 -22.69 5.60 -17.17
C SER A 506 -21.39 6.18 -16.62
N ASP A 507 -21.10 6.06 -15.32
CA ASP A 507 -19.83 6.48 -14.70
C ASP A 507 -18.57 6.00 -15.46
N LEU A 508 -18.61 4.78 -16.01
CA LEU A 508 -17.50 4.22 -16.80
C LEU A 508 -17.47 4.75 -18.23
N LEU A 509 -18.64 4.91 -18.84
CA LEU A 509 -18.78 5.44 -20.20
C LEU A 509 -18.42 6.93 -20.28
N GLU A 510 -18.68 7.69 -19.22
CA GLU A 510 -18.30 9.10 -19.09
C GLU A 510 -16.80 9.31 -19.28
N VAL A 511 -15.98 8.49 -18.62
CA VAL A 511 -14.52 8.54 -18.76
C VAL A 511 -14.06 8.19 -20.18
N LEU A 512 -14.72 7.24 -20.85
CA LEU A 512 -14.41 6.92 -22.24
C LEU A 512 -14.71 8.09 -23.18
N VAL A 513 -15.79 8.85 -22.92
CA VAL A 513 -16.06 10.10 -23.66
C VAL A 513 -14.95 11.12 -23.38
N LEU A 514 -14.51 11.27 -22.13
CA LEU A 514 -13.38 12.15 -21.81
C LEU A 514 -12.07 11.72 -22.51
N PHE A 515 -11.80 10.43 -22.66
CA PHE A 515 -10.63 9.95 -23.40
C PHE A 515 -10.64 10.36 -24.87
N LYS A 516 -11.81 10.38 -25.51
CA LYS A 516 -11.98 10.84 -26.89
C LYS A 516 -11.54 12.30 -27.07
N GLU A 517 -11.74 13.15 -26.06
CA GLU A 517 -11.38 14.58 -26.10
C GLU A 517 -9.87 14.85 -26.20
N ALA A 518 -9.02 13.86 -25.94
CA ALA A 518 -7.57 13.96 -26.08
C ALA A 518 -6.96 12.95 -27.06
N GLY A 519 -7.79 12.24 -27.84
CA GLY A 519 -7.31 11.20 -28.76
C GLY A 519 -6.78 9.94 -28.05
N LEU A 520 -7.18 9.68 -26.81
CA LEU A 520 -6.90 8.41 -26.11
C LEU A 520 -7.86 7.30 -26.55
N LEU A 521 -8.96 7.67 -27.19
CA LEU A 521 -9.95 6.80 -27.81
C LEU A 521 -10.25 7.33 -29.22
N HIS A 522 -10.17 6.47 -30.24
CA HIS A 522 -10.51 6.80 -31.62
C HIS A 522 -11.61 5.86 -32.13
N ALA A 523 -12.63 6.43 -32.78
CA ALA A 523 -13.73 5.63 -33.34
C ALA A 523 -13.35 4.88 -34.63
N THR A 524 -12.28 5.28 -35.33
CA THR A 524 -12.03 4.88 -36.73
C THR A 524 -10.60 4.41 -37.05
N GLN A 525 -9.66 4.44 -36.11
CA GLN A 525 -8.27 4.00 -36.35
C GLN A 525 -8.02 2.57 -35.86
N ALA A 526 -7.22 1.83 -36.64
CA ALA A 526 -6.67 0.55 -36.21
C ALA A 526 -5.82 0.75 -34.94
N SER A 527 -6.17 0.05 -33.88
CA SER A 527 -5.51 0.14 -32.56
C SER A 527 -4.64 -1.09 -32.31
N ASN A 528 -3.51 -0.93 -31.64
CA ASN A 528 -2.65 -2.06 -31.26
C ASN A 528 -3.14 -2.76 -29.98
N ARG A 529 -2.62 -3.97 -29.75
CA ARG A 529 -2.99 -4.88 -28.66
C ARG A 529 -2.80 -4.34 -27.23
N ASP A 530 -2.08 -3.22 -27.07
CA ASP A 530 -1.72 -2.62 -25.77
C ASP A 530 -2.00 -1.10 -25.72
N ASP A 531 -2.80 -0.57 -26.65
CA ASP A 531 -3.16 0.85 -26.70
C ASP A 531 -4.31 1.21 -25.75
N GLY A 532 -4.99 0.22 -25.18
CA GLY A 532 -6.17 0.42 -24.33
C GLY A 532 -5.82 0.96 -22.95
N LEU A 533 -6.04 2.26 -22.72
CA LEU A 533 -6.15 2.81 -21.36
C LEU A 533 -7.41 2.26 -20.69
N MET A 534 -7.23 1.49 -19.60
CA MET A 534 -8.34 0.80 -18.93
C MET A 534 -9.11 1.77 -18.04
N VAL A 535 -10.43 1.78 -18.17
CA VAL A 535 -11.34 2.41 -17.18
C VAL A 535 -11.62 1.36 -16.11
N VAL A 536 -11.30 1.67 -14.86
CA VAL A 536 -11.34 0.74 -13.72
C VAL A 536 -12.37 1.26 -12.72
N PRO A 537 -13.51 0.58 -12.51
CA PRO A 537 -14.44 0.96 -11.45
C PRO A 537 -13.81 0.73 -10.07
N LEU A 538 -14.08 1.63 -9.13
CA LEU A 538 -13.86 1.42 -7.70
C LEU A 538 -15.21 1.36 -6.99
N PHE A 539 -15.58 0.16 -6.53
CA PHE A 539 -16.75 -0.07 -5.69
C PHE A 539 -16.35 0.09 -4.22
N GLU A 540 -16.88 1.14 -3.56
CA GLU A 540 -16.40 1.57 -2.25
C GLU A 540 -17.43 1.51 -1.12
N THR A 541 -18.74 1.56 -1.41
CA THR A 541 -19.80 1.39 -0.39
C THR A 541 -20.39 -0.03 -0.40
N ILE A 542 -21.20 -0.39 0.61
CA ILE A 542 -21.86 -1.71 0.63
C ILE A 542 -22.81 -1.89 -0.58
N PRO A 543 -23.69 -0.92 -0.90
CA PRO A 543 -24.49 -1.00 -2.13
C PRO A 543 -23.65 -1.15 -3.40
N ASP A 544 -22.55 -0.42 -3.53
CA ASP A 544 -21.70 -0.49 -4.72
C ASP A 544 -21.07 -1.88 -4.89
N LEU A 545 -20.58 -2.47 -3.80
CA LEU A 545 -20.02 -3.83 -3.84
C LEU A 545 -21.08 -4.86 -4.25
N GLN A 546 -22.30 -4.71 -3.74
CA GLN A 546 -23.42 -5.60 -4.08
C GLN A 546 -23.88 -5.43 -5.54
N ASN A 547 -23.88 -4.19 -6.07
CA ASN A 547 -24.31 -3.88 -7.44
C ASN A 547 -23.18 -4.05 -8.48
N GLY A 548 -21.92 -4.03 -8.05
CA GLY A 548 -20.74 -4.07 -8.90
C GLY A 548 -20.70 -5.21 -9.93
N PRO A 549 -21.03 -6.47 -9.57
CA PRO A 549 -21.13 -7.57 -10.53
C PRO A 549 -22.14 -7.30 -11.66
N LYS A 550 -23.28 -6.68 -11.34
CA LYS A 550 -24.30 -6.31 -12.34
C LYS A 550 -23.79 -5.21 -13.27
N ILE A 551 -23.22 -4.13 -12.71
CA ILE A 551 -22.62 -3.04 -13.50
C ILE A 551 -21.56 -3.59 -14.46
N MET A 552 -20.70 -4.49 -13.98
CA MET A 552 -19.67 -5.10 -14.82
C MET A 552 -20.25 -6.05 -15.87
N ALA A 553 -21.29 -6.81 -15.55
CA ALA A 553 -21.98 -7.64 -16.54
C ALA A 553 -22.50 -6.78 -17.70
N GLU A 554 -23.19 -5.69 -17.39
CA GLU A 554 -23.75 -4.76 -18.38
C GLU A 554 -22.64 -4.06 -19.19
N PHE A 555 -21.56 -3.60 -18.53
CA PHE A 555 -20.41 -2.97 -19.19
C PHE A 555 -19.72 -3.90 -20.18
N LEU A 556 -19.45 -5.14 -19.78
CA LEU A 556 -18.77 -6.14 -20.59
C LEU A 556 -19.64 -6.69 -21.74
N ASP A 557 -20.97 -6.53 -21.65
CA ASP A 557 -21.91 -6.95 -22.69
C ASP A 557 -22.10 -5.89 -23.79
N LEU A 558 -21.62 -4.66 -23.60
CA LEU A 558 -21.60 -3.65 -24.65
C LEU A 558 -20.59 -4.06 -25.76
N PRO A 559 -21.02 -4.22 -27.02
CA PRO A 559 -20.15 -4.70 -28.10
C PRO A 559 -18.87 -3.87 -28.29
N GLU A 560 -19.01 -2.54 -28.28
CA GLU A 560 -17.89 -1.60 -28.44
C GLU A 560 -16.87 -1.70 -27.30
N ILE A 561 -17.31 -2.05 -26.09
CA ILE A 561 -16.45 -2.25 -24.93
C ILE A 561 -15.78 -3.61 -25.00
N ARG A 562 -16.54 -4.66 -25.30
CA ARG A 562 -16.02 -6.02 -25.43
C ARG A 562 -14.93 -6.11 -26.50
N ASP A 563 -15.18 -5.53 -27.67
CA ASP A 563 -14.22 -5.52 -28.77
C ASP A 563 -12.95 -4.76 -28.38
N ARG A 564 -13.07 -3.63 -27.68
CA ARG A 564 -11.91 -2.89 -27.15
C ARG A 564 -11.12 -3.74 -26.15
N ILE A 565 -11.78 -4.41 -25.20
CA ILE A 565 -11.10 -5.23 -24.19
C ILE A 565 -10.31 -6.38 -24.87
N LEU A 566 -10.92 -7.06 -25.83
CA LEU A 566 -10.29 -8.17 -26.55
C LEU A 566 -9.14 -7.71 -27.45
N SER A 567 -9.32 -6.59 -28.15
CA SER A 567 -8.37 -6.12 -29.15
C SER A 567 -7.24 -5.23 -28.61
N GLN A 568 -7.45 -4.50 -27.50
CA GLN A 568 -6.53 -3.44 -27.02
C GLN A 568 -6.09 -3.59 -25.56
N GLN A 569 -6.72 -4.48 -24.79
CA GLN A 569 -6.43 -4.71 -23.36
C GLN A 569 -5.98 -6.15 -23.07
N GLY A 570 -5.63 -6.92 -24.11
CA GLY A 570 -5.22 -8.31 -23.97
C GLY A 570 -6.28 -9.24 -23.37
N ALA A 571 -7.57 -8.92 -23.56
CA ALA A 571 -8.70 -9.63 -22.94
C ALA A 571 -8.70 -9.59 -21.40
N VAL A 572 -8.13 -8.52 -20.81
CA VAL A 572 -8.14 -8.28 -19.37
C VAL A 572 -8.96 -7.02 -19.06
N GLN A 573 -9.80 -7.11 -18.04
CA GLN A 573 -10.46 -5.94 -17.45
C GLN A 573 -10.25 -5.95 -15.94
N GLU A 574 -9.97 -4.76 -15.40
CA GLU A 574 -9.63 -4.57 -13.99
C GLU A 574 -10.83 -4.00 -13.23
N VAL A 575 -11.00 -4.41 -11.97
CA VAL A 575 -11.99 -3.91 -11.03
C VAL A 575 -11.31 -3.64 -9.70
N MET A 576 -11.52 -2.46 -9.13
CA MET A 576 -10.96 -2.07 -7.84
C MET A 576 -12.00 -2.19 -6.72
N LEU A 577 -11.58 -2.68 -5.55
CA LEU A 577 -12.45 -2.87 -4.39
C LEU A 577 -11.99 -2.02 -3.19
N GLY A 578 -12.91 -1.26 -2.61
CA GLY A 578 -12.67 -0.36 -1.49
C GLY A 578 -12.96 -1.00 -0.13
N TYR A 579 -11.91 -1.42 0.59
CA TYR A 579 -12.08 -2.10 1.89
C TYR A 579 -12.38 -1.14 3.05
N SER A 580 -11.58 -0.08 3.19
CA SER A 580 -11.73 0.84 4.33
C SER A 580 -12.98 1.72 4.22
N ASP A 581 -13.37 2.10 3.00
CA ASP A 581 -14.57 2.88 2.74
C ASP A 581 -15.84 2.05 2.96
N SER A 582 -15.87 0.79 2.51
CA SER A 582 -17.01 -0.10 2.78
C SER A 582 -17.15 -0.45 4.26
N ASN A 583 -16.02 -0.53 4.99
CA ASN A 583 -16.04 -0.65 6.45
C ASN A 583 -16.60 0.60 7.15
N LYS A 584 -16.29 1.81 6.65
CA LYS A 584 -16.89 3.05 7.17
C LYS A 584 -18.41 3.10 6.90
N ASP A 585 -18.86 2.54 5.79
CA ASP A 585 -20.28 2.53 5.42
C ASP A 585 -21.08 1.45 6.19
N GLY A 586 -20.60 0.20 6.20
CA GLY A 586 -21.32 -0.97 6.70
C GLY A 586 -20.84 -1.57 8.02
N GLY A 587 -19.64 -1.23 8.48
CA GLY A 587 -18.98 -1.88 9.61
C GLY A 587 -18.25 -3.18 9.22
N TYR A 588 -17.44 -3.68 10.16
CA TYR A 588 -16.40 -4.67 9.90
C TYR A 588 -16.88 -5.98 9.25
N LEU A 589 -17.90 -6.63 9.82
CA LEU A 589 -18.33 -7.94 9.34
C LEU A 589 -19.04 -7.84 7.99
N THR A 590 -19.93 -6.86 7.84
CA THR A 590 -20.67 -6.60 6.61
C THR A 590 -19.74 -6.23 5.46
N SER A 591 -18.74 -5.39 5.69
CA SER A 591 -17.80 -5.01 4.63
C SER A 591 -17.00 -6.20 4.12
N ASN A 592 -16.44 -7.02 5.03
CA ASN A 592 -15.67 -8.20 4.64
C ASN A 592 -16.55 -9.24 3.92
N TRP A 593 -17.80 -9.43 4.35
CA TRP A 593 -18.73 -10.35 3.68
C TRP A 593 -19.17 -9.84 2.30
N SER A 594 -19.44 -8.54 2.17
CA SER A 594 -19.83 -7.92 0.89
C SER A 594 -18.68 -7.98 -0.12
N LEU A 595 -17.44 -7.78 0.33
CA LEU A 595 -16.25 -7.97 -0.51
C LEU A 595 -16.13 -9.42 -0.98
N TYR A 596 -16.24 -10.37 -0.06
CA TYR A 596 -16.12 -11.79 -0.37
C TYR A 596 -17.15 -12.27 -1.41
N THR A 597 -18.40 -11.84 -1.26
CA THR A 597 -19.49 -12.19 -2.17
C THR A 597 -19.37 -11.47 -3.51
N ALA A 598 -18.99 -10.18 -3.51
CA ALA A 598 -18.74 -9.42 -4.74
C ALA A 598 -17.58 -10.02 -5.55
N GLU A 599 -16.48 -10.40 -4.91
CA GLU A 599 -15.32 -11.04 -5.55
C GLU A 599 -15.72 -12.34 -6.26
N ARG A 600 -16.51 -13.22 -5.60
CA ARG A 600 -17.02 -14.46 -6.22
C ARG A 600 -17.94 -14.17 -7.40
N ALA A 601 -18.90 -13.26 -7.24
CA ALA A 601 -19.82 -12.90 -8.32
C ALA A 601 -19.09 -12.26 -9.52
N LEU A 602 -18.06 -11.43 -9.29
CA LEU A 602 -17.22 -10.88 -10.35
C LEU A 602 -16.46 -11.97 -11.09
N VAL A 603 -15.93 -12.99 -10.39
CA VAL A 603 -15.28 -14.13 -11.04
C VAL A 603 -16.25 -14.82 -12.02
N GLU A 604 -17.49 -15.08 -11.61
CA GLU A 604 -18.52 -15.70 -12.48
C GLU A 604 -18.88 -14.81 -13.68
N VAL A 605 -19.08 -13.50 -13.46
CA VAL A 605 -19.39 -12.52 -14.52
C VAL A 605 -18.32 -12.51 -15.60
N PHE A 606 -17.04 -12.54 -15.21
CA PHE A 606 -15.91 -12.48 -16.14
C PHE A 606 -15.65 -13.81 -16.84
N GLN A 607 -15.71 -14.93 -16.09
CA GLN A 607 -15.54 -16.28 -16.65
C GLN A 607 -16.58 -16.58 -17.73
N SER A 608 -17.86 -16.27 -17.48
CA SER A 608 -18.95 -16.47 -18.45
C SER A 608 -18.79 -15.68 -19.76
N ARG A 609 -17.96 -14.62 -19.75
CA ARG A 609 -17.69 -13.75 -20.92
C ARG A 609 -16.36 -14.02 -21.60
N GLY A 610 -15.53 -14.91 -21.03
CA GLY A 610 -14.18 -15.21 -21.55
C GLY A 610 -13.20 -14.03 -21.41
N ILE A 611 -13.44 -13.14 -20.43
CA ILE A 611 -12.58 -11.99 -20.13
C ILE A 611 -11.86 -12.28 -18.82
N LYS A 612 -10.56 -11.99 -18.76
CA LYS A 612 -9.77 -12.22 -17.55
C LYS A 612 -10.02 -11.09 -16.54
N LEU A 613 -10.47 -11.45 -15.34
CA LEU A 613 -10.59 -10.53 -14.22
C LEU A 613 -9.22 -10.22 -13.65
N ARG A 614 -8.96 -8.93 -13.39
CA ARG A 614 -7.88 -8.50 -12.51
C ARG A 614 -8.48 -7.71 -11.36
N LEU A 615 -8.30 -8.20 -10.15
CA LEU A 615 -8.73 -7.45 -8.97
C LEU A 615 -7.62 -6.51 -8.50
N PHE A 616 -8.02 -5.28 -8.22
CA PHE A 616 -7.19 -4.28 -7.57
C PHE A 616 -7.69 -4.06 -6.15
N HIS A 617 -6.95 -4.60 -5.18
CA HIS A 617 -7.27 -4.48 -3.79
C HIS A 617 -6.86 -3.09 -3.24
N GLY A 618 -7.87 -2.31 -2.85
CA GLY A 618 -7.71 -0.99 -2.26
C GLY A 618 -7.16 -0.99 -0.82
N ARG A 619 -7.16 0.20 -0.21
CA ARG A 619 -6.61 0.43 1.13
C ARG A 619 -7.36 -0.39 2.20
N GLY A 620 -6.61 -1.12 3.03
CA GLY A 620 -7.10 -1.69 4.29
C GLY A 620 -7.76 -3.06 4.21
N GLY A 621 -7.56 -3.81 3.13
CA GLY A 621 -7.88 -5.24 3.13
C GLY A 621 -6.94 -6.04 4.04
N SER A 622 -7.34 -7.26 4.41
CA SER A 622 -6.48 -8.25 5.07
C SER A 622 -5.15 -8.45 4.33
N VAL A 623 -5.16 -8.32 2.99
CA VAL A 623 -4.00 -8.42 2.09
C VAL A 623 -2.98 -7.29 2.30
N GLY A 624 -3.44 -6.08 2.61
CA GLY A 624 -2.59 -4.88 2.77
C GLY A 624 -2.20 -4.57 4.22
N ARG A 625 -2.84 -5.20 5.20
CA ARG A 625 -2.63 -4.92 6.63
C ARG A 625 -1.57 -5.85 7.19
N GLY A 626 -0.36 -5.32 7.43
CA GLY A 626 0.77 -6.02 8.05
C GLY A 626 0.57 -6.47 9.52
N GLY A 627 -0.66 -6.79 9.93
CA GLY A 627 -0.97 -7.51 11.17
C GLY A 627 -1.00 -9.02 11.01
N GLY A 628 -1.24 -9.51 9.79
CA GLY A 628 -1.03 -10.89 9.36
C GLY A 628 -0.05 -10.92 8.19
N SER A 629 0.35 -12.10 7.74
CA SER A 629 1.20 -12.22 6.56
C SER A 629 0.40 -11.86 5.30
N THR A 630 0.88 -10.88 4.50
CA THR A 630 0.31 -10.60 3.16
C THR A 630 0.21 -11.88 2.32
N PHE A 631 1.12 -12.83 2.54
CA PHE A 631 1.09 -14.15 1.93
C PHE A 631 -0.20 -14.93 2.27
N ASP A 632 -0.55 -15.04 3.56
CA ASP A 632 -1.73 -15.80 4.00
C ASP A 632 -3.03 -15.13 3.53
N ALA A 633 -3.07 -13.80 3.54
CA ALA A 633 -4.24 -13.06 3.10
C ALA A 633 -4.53 -13.20 1.60
N ILE A 634 -3.50 -13.34 0.75
CA ILE A 634 -3.65 -13.65 -0.69
C ILE A 634 -4.14 -15.09 -0.87
N LEU A 635 -3.62 -16.04 -0.08
CA LEU A 635 -4.08 -17.44 -0.14
C LEU A 635 -5.54 -17.61 0.33
N ALA A 636 -6.00 -16.74 1.21
CA ALA A 636 -7.37 -16.74 1.74
C ALA A 636 -8.40 -16.04 0.83
N GLN A 637 -7.96 -15.46 -0.30
CA GLN A 637 -8.90 -14.88 -1.26
C GLN A 637 -9.78 -15.97 -1.89
N PRO A 638 -11.04 -15.66 -2.29
CA PRO A 638 -11.90 -16.63 -2.94
C PRO A 638 -11.22 -17.27 -4.16
N PRO A 639 -11.41 -18.57 -4.44
CA PRO A 639 -10.82 -19.19 -5.61
C PRO A 639 -11.19 -18.46 -6.92
N GLY A 640 -10.23 -18.35 -7.85
CA GLY A 640 -10.42 -17.65 -9.13
C GLY A 640 -10.15 -16.15 -9.11
N THR A 641 -10.10 -15.51 -7.95
CA THR A 641 -9.88 -14.05 -7.80
C THR A 641 -8.45 -13.60 -8.11
N VAL A 642 -7.46 -14.43 -7.79
CA VAL A 642 -6.04 -14.13 -8.05
C VAL A 642 -5.68 -14.49 -9.48
N ALA A 643 -5.73 -15.77 -9.89
CA ALA A 643 -5.55 -16.23 -11.28
C ALA A 643 -4.36 -15.59 -12.06
N GLY A 644 -3.25 -15.32 -11.35
CA GLY A 644 -2.07 -14.62 -11.86
C GLY A 644 -2.26 -13.11 -12.08
N GLN A 645 -3.39 -12.53 -11.72
CA GLN A 645 -3.78 -11.12 -11.87
C GLN A 645 -4.00 -10.49 -10.48
N LEU A 646 -2.96 -9.89 -9.91
CA LEU A 646 -3.02 -9.30 -8.58
C LEU A 646 -2.51 -7.86 -8.62
N ARG A 647 -3.36 -6.90 -8.26
CA ARG A 647 -2.90 -5.54 -7.91
C ARG A 647 -3.29 -5.24 -6.49
N LEU A 648 -2.39 -4.60 -5.75
CA LEU A 648 -2.68 -4.20 -4.38
C LEU A 648 -2.09 -2.85 -4.06
N THR A 649 -2.80 -2.12 -3.23
CA THR A 649 -2.34 -0.83 -2.72
C THR A 649 -1.30 -1.06 -1.62
N GLU A 650 -0.06 -0.67 -1.87
CA GLU A 650 0.94 -0.55 -0.82
C GLU A 650 0.73 0.78 -0.09
N GLN A 651 0.25 0.67 1.15
CA GLN A 651 -0.10 1.82 1.97
C GLN A 651 1.16 2.58 2.38
N GLY A 652 1.12 3.91 2.30
CA GLY A 652 2.21 4.77 2.76
C GLY A 652 2.79 4.36 4.11
N GLU A 653 1.95 4.09 5.12
CA GLU A 653 2.36 3.69 6.47
C GLU A 653 3.13 2.36 6.55
N VAL A 654 3.01 1.53 5.53
CA VAL A 654 3.69 0.23 5.46
C VAL A 654 4.87 0.26 4.49
N ILE A 655 4.85 1.10 3.45
CA ILE A 655 5.92 1.22 2.43
C ILE A 655 7.29 1.36 3.09
N GLN A 656 7.42 2.26 4.08
CA GLN A 656 8.71 2.47 4.75
C GLN A 656 9.17 1.20 5.50
N SER A 657 8.27 0.49 6.17
CA SER A 657 8.62 -0.75 6.87
C SER A 657 9.04 -1.86 5.91
N LYS A 658 8.35 -1.95 4.76
CA LYS A 658 8.55 -3.00 3.74
C LYS A 658 9.75 -2.75 2.84
N TYR A 659 9.94 -1.52 2.35
CA TYR A 659 10.79 -1.22 1.20
C TYR A 659 11.94 -0.26 1.46
N LYS A 660 12.21 0.11 2.73
CA LYS A 660 13.37 0.94 3.08
C LYS A 660 14.73 0.31 2.76
N ASP A 661 14.79 -1.03 2.77
CA ASP A 661 16.01 -1.82 2.61
C ASP A 661 15.81 -2.87 1.53
N ALA A 662 16.80 -3.07 0.66
CA ALA A 662 16.70 -3.99 -0.46
C ALA A 662 16.44 -5.44 -0.04
N LYS A 663 17.00 -5.91 1.08
CA LYS A 663 16.80 -7.31 1.55
C LYS A 663 15.39 -7.50 2.08
N VAL A 664 14.91 -6.57 2.91
CA VAL A 664 13.53 -6.61 3.45
C VAL A 664 12.52 -6.43 2.33
N GLY A 665 12.73 -5.45 1.45
CA GLY A 665 11.87 -5.19 0.30
C GLY A 665 11.77 -6.38 -0.63
N ARG A 666 12.92 -7.02 -0.92
CA ARG A 666 12.94 -8.27 -1.68
C ARG A 666 12.11 -9.36 -1.01
N TRP A 667 12.24 -9.56 0.30
CA TRP A 667 11.44 -10.57 1.02
C TRP A 667 9.93 -10.33 0.88
N HIS A 668 9.48 -9.08 0.96
CA HIS A 668 8.07 -8.74 0.76
C HIS A 668 7.60 -8.98 -0.69
N LEU A 669 8.42 -8.62 -1.68
CA LEU A 669 8.10 -8.88 -3.09
C LEU A 669 8.08 -10.39 -3.37
N GLU A 670 8.99 -11.16 -2.79
CA GLU A 670 9.05 -12.61 -2.89
C GLU A 670 7.83 -13.28 -2.26
N ASN A 671 7.38 -12.81 -1.09
CA ASN A 671 6.12 -13.27 -0.48
C ASN A 671 4.92 -13.03 -1.42
N LEU A 672 4.85 -11.84 -2.01
CA LEU A 672 3.76 -11.46 -2.92
C LEU A 672 3.71 -12.38 -4.14
N VAL A 673 4.85 -12.61 -4.79
CA VAL A 673 4.94 -13.51 -5.96
C VAL A 673 4.63 -14.96 -5.56
N SER A 674 5.19 -15.42 -4.45
CA SER A 674 4.97 -16.77 -3.92
C SER A 674 3.51 -17.05 -3.64
N ALA A 675 2.82 -16.13 -2.97
CA ALA A 675 1.40 -16.26 -2.65
C ALA A 675 0.55 -16.28 -3.92
N CYS A 676 0.84 -15.39 -4.88
CA CYS A 676 0.13 -15.34 -6.15
C CYS A 676 0.29 -16.65 -6.94
N LEU A 677 1.50 -17.20 -7.02
CA LEU A 677 1.75 -18.48 -7.68
C LEU A 677 0.98 -19.62 -7.04
N GLN A 678 1.00 -19.73 -5.71
CA GLN A 678 0.27 -20.77 -5.00
C GLN A 678 -1.25 -20.61 -5.18
N ALA A 679 -1.78 -19.43 -4.90
CA ALA A 679 -3.21 -19.11 -5.06
C ALA A 679 -3.72 -19.33 -6.49
N SER A 680 -2.86 -19.23 -7.50
CA SER A 680 -3.25 -19.41 -8.91
C SER A 680 -3.13 -20.85 -9.40
N LEU A 681 -2.22 -21.65 -8.84
CA LEU A 681 -1.90 -22.99 -9.34
C LEU A 681 -2.50 -24.12 -8.50
N THR A 682 -3.09 -23.82 -7.34
CA THR A 682 -3.75 -24.81 -6.47
C THR A 682 -5.27 -24.65 -6.37
N GLN A 683 -5.89 -23.93 -7.32
CA GLN A 683 -7.32 -23.56 -7.24
C GLN A 683 -8.31 -24.73 -7.35
N GLY A 684 -7.97 -25.78 -8.10
CA GLY A 684 -8.90 -26.88 -8.41
C GLY A 684 -9.51 -27.54 -7.17
N ASP A 685 -8.67 -27.93 -6.20
CA ASP A 685 -9.13 -28.59 -4.96
C ASP A 685 -9.90 -27.63 -4.03
N SER A 686 -9.70 -26.32 -4.18
CA SER A 686 -10.28 -25.30 -3.30
C SER A 686 -11.68 -24.83 -3.70
N LEU A 687 -12.04 -24.92 -4.99
CA LEU A 687 -13.35 -24.47 -5.50
C LEU A 687 -14.49 -25.29 -4.91
N ASP A 688 -14.45 -26.61 -5.05
CA ASP A 688 -15.51 -27.52 -4.57
C ASP A 688 -15.71 -27.41 -3.04
N THR A 689 -14.60 -27.29 -2.31
CA THR A 689 -14.61 -27.13 -0.85
C THR A 689 -15.25 -25.80 -0.46
N GLU A 690 -14.93 -24.72 -1.18
CA GLU A 690 -15.45 -23.40 -0.90
C GLU A 690 -16.94 -23.28 -1.25
N ASP A 691 -17.38 -23.86 -2.37
CA ASP A 691 -18.80 -23.92 -2.71
C ASP A 691 -19.60 -24.71 -1.67
N ALA A 692 -19.02 -25.79 -1.13
CA ALA A 692 -19.62 -26.53 -0.01
C ALA A 692 -19.71 -25.69 1.27
N HIS A 693 -18.67 -24.90 1.59
CA HIS A 693 -18.72 -23.96 2.72
C HIS A 693 -19.78 -22.89 2.54
N ILE A 694 -19.89 -22.30 1.36
CA ILE A 694 -20.92 -21.29 1.08
C ILE A 694 -22.31 -21.88 1.16
N ALA A 695 -22.55 -23.07 0.60
CA ALA A 695 -23.84 -23.74 0.71
C ALA A 695 -24.21 -24.07 2.17
N LYS A 696 -23.22 -24.36 3.02
CA LYS A 696 -23.44 -24.73 4.43
C LYS A 696 -23.56 -23.52 5.36
N TYR A 697 -22.77 -22.47 5.13
CA TYR A 697 -22.53 -21.37 6.07
C TYR A 697 -22.91 -19.98 5.53
N GLY A 698 -23.17 -19.85 4.23
CA GLY A 698 -23.45 -18.57 3.57
C GLY A 698 -24.62 -17.82 4.18
N ASP A 699 -25.77 -18.48 4.36
CA ASP A 699 -26.96 -17.86 4.97
C ASP A 699 -26.72 -17.41 6.42
N VAL A 700 -25.85 -18.11 7.15
CA VAL A 700 -25.43 -17.71 8.50
C VAL A 700 -24.64 -16.40 8.45
N LEU A 701 -23.68 -16.29 7.54
CA LEU A 701 -22.90 -15.06 7.36
C LEU A 701 -23.77 -13.91 6.87
N GLU A 702 -24.72 -14.16 5.97
CA GLU A 702 -25.67 -13.17 5.50
C GLU A 702 -26.53 -12.62 6.65
N PHE A 703 -27.05 -13.50 7.51
CA PHE A 703 -27.76 -13.08 8.72
C PHE A 703 -26.89 -12.22 9.64
N LEU A 704 -25.66 -12.68 9.92
CA LEU A 704 -24.72 -11.95 10.77
C LEU A 704 -24.38 -10.57 10.16
N SER A 705 -24.18 -10.51 8.85
CA SER A 705 -23.88 -9.30 8.09
C SER A 705 -25.00 -8.27 8.22
N ASN A 706 -26.25 -8.68 7.98
CA ASN A 706 -27.40 -7.79 8.09
C ASN A 706 -27.59 -7.25 9.52
N CYS A 707 -27.42 -8.12 10.53
CA CYS A 707 -27.52 -7.71 11.94
C CYS A 707 -26.39 -6.75 12.34
N ALA A 708 -25.15 -7.05 11.93
CA ALA A 708 -23.98 -6.22 12.22
C ALA A 708 -24.10 -4.85 11.55
N GLN A 709 -24.51 -4.80 10.28
CA GLN A 709 -24.70 -3.54 9.53
C GLN A 709 -25.73 -2.65 10.20
N LYS A 710 -26.90 -3.23 10.54
CA LYS A 710 -27.97 -2.49 11.23
C LYS A 710 -27.47 -1.92 12.55
N THR A 711 -26.77 -2.73 13.35
CA THR A 711 -26.24 -2.31 14.66
C THR A 711 -25.21 -1.20 14.52
N TYR A 712 -24.27 -1.35 13.57
CA TYR A 712 -23.25 -0.35 13.27
C TYR A 712 -23.87 0.97 12.81
N ARG A 713 -24.75 0.92 11.81
CA ARG A 713 -25.39 2.11 11.24
C ARG A 713 -26.32 2.79 12.24
N ASP A 714 -27.00 2.06 13.11
CA ASP A 714 -27.80 2.65 14.19
C ASP A 714 -26.95 3.49 15.16
N LEU A 715 -25.74 3.04 15.49
CA LEU A 715 -24.82 3.85 16.29
C LEU A 715 -24.29 5.05 15.50
N VAL A 716 -23.73 4.81 14.32
CA VAL A 716 -22.93 5.83 13.60
C VAL A 716 -23.80 6.88 12.90
N TYR A 717 -24.84 6.42 12.19
CA TYR A 717 -25.70 7.27 11.35
C TYR A 717 -27.09 7.50 11.97
N GLY A 718 -27.61 6.53 12.73
CA GLY A 718 -28.93 6.61 13.37
C GLY A 718 -28.96 7.36 14.71
N THR A 719 -27.84 7.44 15.41
CA THR A 719 -27.80 8.09 16.74
C THR A 719 -27.61 9.60 16.59
N ALA A 720 -28.64 10.36 16.96
CA ALA A 720 -28.56 11.82 17.03
C ALA A 720 -27.34 12.29 17.85
N ASP A 721 -26.64 13.30 17.32
CA ASP A 721 -25.42 13.89 17.88
C ASP A 721 -24.21 12.94 17.99
N PHE A 722 -24.20 11.78 17.31
CA PHE A 722 -23.03 10.91 17.28
C PHE A 722 -21.80 11.60 16.67
N ALA A 723 -21.98 12.37 15.60
CA ALA A 723 -20.90 13.18 15.03
C ALA A 723 -20.28 14.13 16.08
N LYS A 724 -21.10 14.84 16.86
CA LYS A 724 -20.61 15.72 17.95
C LYS A 724 -19.81 14.94 18.99
N TYR A 725 -20.26 13.74 19.36
CA TYR A 725 -19.51 12.86 20.25
C TYR A 725 -18.17 12.44 19.63
N PHE A 726 -18.15 12.02 18.37
CA PHE A 726 -16.93 11.60 17.68
C PHE A 726 -15.90 12.74 17.62
N PHE A 727 -16.28 13.92 17.15
CA PHE A 727 -15.39 15.08 17.07
C PHE A 727 -14.87 15.52 18.45
N ALA A 728 -15.69 15.42 19.50
CA ALA A 728 -15.29 15.79 20.85
C ALA A 728 -14.49 14.70 21.59
N SER A 729 -14.74 13.41 21.32
CA SER A 729 -14.05 12.31 22.00
C SER A 729 -12.76 11.88 21.31
N THR A 730 -12.49 12.32 20.09
CA THR A 730 -11.30 11.93 19.33
C THR A 730 -10.41 13.13 18.97
N PRO A 731 -9.12 12.92 18.64
CA PRO A 731 -8.22 13.99 18.20
C PRO A 731 -8.38 14.35 16.71
N ILE A 732 -9.55 14.13 16.10
CA ILE A 732 -9.75 14.32 14.64
C ILE A 732 -9.49 15.76 14.18
N ALA A 733 -9.87 16.75 15.00
CA ALA A 733 -9.65 18.16 14.71
C ALA A 733 -8.14 18.46 14.68
N GLU A 734 -7.41 17.93 15.65
CA GLU A 734 -5.97 18.10 15.77
C GLU A 734 -5.21 17.31 14.70
N ILE A 735 -5.69 16.12 14.31
CA ILE A 735 -5.15 15.35 13.17
C ILE A 735 -5.26 16.15 11.88
N SER A 736 -6.35 16.90 11.69
CA SER A 736 -6.54 17.74 10.50
C SER A 736 -5.59 18.93 10.44
N GLY A 737 -5.05 19.35 11.59
CA GLY A 737 -4.01 20.39 11.68
C GLY A 737 -2.57 19.87 11.51
N LEU A 738 -2.37 18.55 11.42
CA LEU A 738 -1.03 17.98 11.20
C LEU A 738 -0.57 18.14 9.75
N ASN A 739 0.70 18.49 9.59
CA ASN A 739 1.39 18.62 8.30
C ASN A 739 1.84 17.25 7.75
N ILE A 740 0.90 16.33 7.52
CA ILE A 740 1.22 14.93 7.21
C ILE A 740 1.39 14.67 5.71
N GLY A 741 0.43 15.10 4.90
CA GLY A 741 0.41 14.83 3.46
C GLY A 741 -0.24 15.96 2.68
N SER A 742 -0.11 15.93 1.36
CA SER A 742 -0.61 16.99 0.45
C SER A 742 -2.15 17.11 0.45
N ARG A 743 -2.84 16.04 0.83
CA ARG A 743 -4.30 15.91 0.78
C ARG A 743 -5.03 16.49 2.00
N PRO A 744 -6.20 17.15 1.81
CA PRO A 744 -7.13 17.47 2.89
C PRO A 744 -7.73 16.23 3.60
N THR A 745 -8.13 16.37 4.86
CA THR A 745 -8.72 15.29 5.67
C THR A 745 -10.21 15.03 5.41
N SER A 746 -10.94 15.99 4.84
CA SER A 746 -12.36 15.88 4.46
C SER A 746 -12.57 16.28 3.00
N ARG A 747 -13.58 15.70 2.33
CA ARG A 747 -13.99 16.08 0.97
C ARG A 747 -14.69 17.45 0.94
N LYS A 748 -15.44 17.80 1.99
CA LYS A 748 -16.18 19.08 2.15
C LYS A 748 -15.91 19.72 3.52
N GLY A 749 -16.10 21.03 3.62
CA GLY A 749 -16.05 21.73 4.91
C GLY A 749 -17.29 21.42 5.75
N GLY A 750 -17.16 20.64 6.83
CA GLY A 750 -18.30 20.24 7.68
C GLY A 750 -17.93 19.23 8.78
N GLN A 751 -18.91 18.87 9.61
CA GLN A 751 -18.78 17.85 10.67
C GLN A 751 -19.65 16.60 10.41
N ASN A 752 -19.96 16.30 9.16
CA ASN A 752 -20.67 15.08 8.77
C ASN A 752 -19.69 13.91 8.66
N ILE A 753 -20.16 12.70 8.97
CA ILE A 753 -19.31 11.48 8.94
C ILE A 753 -19.17 10.95 7.51
N GLU A 754 -20.21 11.18 6.70
CA GLU A 754 -20.30 10.84 5.29
C GLU A 754 -19.17 11.52 4.50
N ASP A 755 -18.92 12.80 4.78
CA ASP A 755 -17.87 13.61 4.16
C ASP A 755 -16.45 13.27 4.66
N LEU A 756 -16.34 12.54 5.78
CA LEU A 756 -15.08 12.11 6.36
C LEU A 756 -14.52 10.90 5.61
N ARG A 757 -13.23 10.97 5.30
CA ARG A 757 -12.49 9.89 4.64
C ARG A 757 -12.25 8.71 5.61
N ALA A 758 -12.18 7.49 5.08
CA ALA A 758 -11.96 6.29 5.90
C ALA A 758 -10.67 6.31 6.74
N ILE A 759 -9.64 7.01 6.26
CA ILE A 759 -8.33 7.08 6.93
C ILE A 759 -8.41 7.89 8.24
N PRO A 760 -8.80 9.18 8.22
CA PRO A 760 -9.07 9.93 9.46
C PRO A 760 -10.09 9.24 10.37
N TRP A 761 -11.10 8.56 9.82
CA TRP A 761 -12.09 7.83 10.59
C TRP A 761 -11.44 6.72 11.45
N GLY A 762 -10.74 5.77 10.83
CA GLY A 762 -10.07 4.69 11.55
C GLY A 762 -8.94 5.18 12.46
N PHE A 763 -8.14 6.14 11.99
CA PHE A 763 -7.00 6.66 12.74
C PHE A 763 -7.42 7.39 14.02
N SER A 764 -8.50 8.15 13.98
CA SER A 764 -9.05 8.84 15.17
C SER A 764 -9.47 7.86 16.26
N TRP A 765 -10.16 6.77 15.90
CA TRP A 765 -10.55 5.74 16.86
C TRP A 765 -9.38 4.93 17.40
N ALA A 766 -8.31 4.76 16.61
CA ALA A 766 -7.09 4.10 17.05
C ALA A 766 -6.35 4.94 18.12
N GLN A 767 -6.25 6.26 17.92
CA GLN A 767 -5.65 7.16 18.91
C GLN A 767 -6.34 7.08 20.27
N CYS A 768 -7.66 6.95 20.30
CA CYS A 768 -8.45 6.84 21.53
C CYS A 768 -8.54 5.41 22.09
N ARG A 769 -7.82 4.44 21.51
CA ARG A 769 -7.81 3.03 21.94
C ARG A 769 -9.18 2.35 21.90
N LEU A 770 -10.07 2.79 21.00
CA LEU A 770 -11.35 2.12 20.76
C LEU A 770 -11.33 1.23 19.54
N MET A 771 -10.65 1.65 18.46
CA MET A 771 -10.63 0.94 17.18
C MET A 771 -12.03 0.49 16.72
N LEU A 772 -13.04 1.34 16.98
CA LEU A 772 -14.47 1.06 16.80
C LEU A 772 -14.80 0.38 15.45
N PRO A 773 -14.22 0.81 14.30
CA PRO A 773 -14.53 0.22 13.00
C PRO A 773 -14.04 -1.22 12.81
N GLY A 774 -13.26 -1.78 13.74
CA GLY A 774 -12.73 -3.14 13.62
C GLY A 774 -13.54 -4.22 14.34
N TRP A 775 -14.61 -3.88 15.06
CA TRP A 775 -15.36 -4.87 15.85
C TRP A 775 -16.82 -4.49 16.17
N TYR A 776 -17.21 -3.21 16.10
CA TYR A 776 -18.54 -2.79 16.54
C TYR A 776 -19.66 -3.41 15.68
N GLY A 777 -20.68 -3.99 16.32
CA GLY A 777 -21.82 -4.66 15.69
C GLY A 777 -21.66 -6.18 15.59
N VAL A 778 -20.44 -6.70 15.67
CA VAL A 778 -20.17 -8.15 15.54
C VAL A 778 -20.67 -8.92 16.76
N GLY A 779 -20.51 -8.38 17.97
CA GLY A 779 -20.97 -9.02 19.20
C GLY A 779 -22.48 -9.18 19.21
N THR A 780 -23.21 -8.11 18.89
CA THR A 780 -24.68 -8.16 18.75
C THR A 780 -25.10 -9.17 17.69
N ALA A 781 -24.46 -9.20 16.52
CA ALA A 781 -24.78 -10.16 15.45
C ALA A 781 -24.60 -11.61 15.90
N LEU A 782 -23.45 -11.96 16.46
CA LEU A 782 -23.14 -13.31 16.92
C LEU A 782 -24.08 -13.74 18.06
N HIS A 783 -24.34 -12.85 19.02
CA HIS A 783 -25.24 -13.13 20.13
C HIS A 783 -26.68 -13.35 19.64
N THR A 784 -27.18 -12.47 18.76
CA THR A 784 -28.52 -12.59 18.18
C THR A 784 -28.67 -13.89 17.41
N PHE A 785 -27.66 -14.30 16.63
CA PHE A 785 -27.69 -15.59 15.95
C PHE A 785 -27.74 -16.77 16.94
N ILE A 786 -26.92 -16.74 18.00
CA ILE A 786 -26.90 -17.81 19.00
C ILE A 786 -28.26 -17.94 19.70
N GLU A 787 -28.90 -16.84 20.05
CA GLU A 787 -30.17 -16.85 20.80
C GLU A 787 -31.40 -17.08 19.90
N GLU A 788 -31.48 -16.43 18.75
CA GLU A 788 -32.69 -16.39 17.91
C GLU A 788 -32.52 -17.24 16.64
N GLY A 789 -31.41 -17.07 15.91
CA GLY A 789 -31.23 -17.66 14.58
C GLY A 789 -32.19 -17.07 13.53
N PHE A 790 -32.35 -17.76 12.41
CA PHE A 790 -33.31 -17.43 11.34
C PHE A 790 -34.09 -18.68 10.91
N GLU A 791 -35.15 -18.49 10.12
CA GLU A 791 -35.98 -19.61 9.66
C GLU A 791 -35.17 -20.60 8.82
N GLY A 792 -35.29 -21.90 9.12
CA GLY A 792 -34.53 -22.96 8.44
C GLY A 792 -33.17 -23.30 9.06
N VAL A 793 -32.65 -22.50 9.99
CA VAL A 793 -31.39 -22.81 10.71
C VAL A 793 -31.61 -23.73 11.91
N ALA A 794 -30.52 -24.22 12.51
CA ALA A 794 -30.55 -25.09 13.68
C ALA A 794 -31.42 -24.52 14.83
N LYS A 795 -32.37 -25.33 15.32
CA LYS A 795 -33.42 -24.88 16.26
C LYS A 795 -32.94 -24.59 17.68
N SER A 796 -31.86 -25.22 18.14
CA SER A 796 -31.38 -25.04 19.52
C SER A 796 -30.20 -24.07 19.59
N ARG A 797 -30.13 -23.29 20.67
CA ARG A 797 -28.99 -22.43 21.01
C ARG A 797 -27.65 -23.15 20.93
N LYS A 798 -27.59 -24.38 21.46
CA LYS A 798 -26.38 -25.21 21.45
C LYS A 798 -25.96 -25.60 20.04
N ALA A 799 -26.91 -25.91 19.16
CA ALA A 799 -26.61 -26.27 17.77
C ALA A 799 -26.14 -25.04 16.97
N ARG A 800 -26.73 -23.86 17.18
CA ARG A 800 -26.26 -22.61 16.54
C ARG A 800 -24.86 -22.20 16.99
N LEU A 801 -24.55 -22.35 18.28
CA LEU A 801 -23.19 -22.13 18.77
C LEU A 801 -22.19 -23.12 18.16
N HIS A 802 -22.54 -24.40 18.06
CA HIS A 802 -21.67 -25.38 17.39
C HIS A 802 -21.46 -25.02 15.92
N LEU A 803 -22.47 -24.54 15.21
CA LEU A 803 -22.30 -24.13 13.81
C LEU A 803 -21.26 -23.02 13.64
N LEU A 804 -21.24 -22.03 14.54
CA LEU A 804 -20.20 -20.98 14.55
C LEU A 804 -18.81 -21.53 14.91
N GLN A 805 -18.75 -22.56 15.75
CA GLN A 805 -17.50 -23.23 16.12
C GLN A 805 -16.95 -24.04 14.94
N ASP A 806 -17.82 -24.76 14.23
CA ASP A 806 -17.49 -25.47 13.00
C ASP A 806 -17.00 -24.48 11.93
N MET A 807 -17.67 -23.34 11.77
CA MET A 807 -17.20 -22.28 10.85
C MET A 807 -15.79 -21.77 11.20
N LEU A 808 -15.49 -21.57 12.49
CA LEU A 808 -14.16 -21.12 12.94
C LEU A 808 -13.06 -22.16 12.66
N GLN A 809 -13.42 -23.44 12.73
CA GLN A 809 -12.50 -24.55 12.53
C GLN A 809 -12.32 -24.90 11.04
N ASP A 810 -13.43 -24.94 10.29
CA ASP A 810 -13.49 -25.53 8.96
C ASP A 810 -13.36 -24.50 7.85
N TRP A 811 -13.81 -23.25 8.06
CA TRP A 811 -13.86 -22.23 7.01
C TRP A 811 -12.76 -21.18 7.16
N PRO A 812 -11.72 -21.18 6.29
CA PRO A 812 -10.58 -20.26 6.41
C PRO A 812 -10.98 -18.78 6.41
N PHE A 813 -11.96 -18.41 5.59
CA PHE A 813 -12.49 -17.03 5.55
C PHE A 813 -12.97 -16.56 6.92
N PHE A 814 -13.84 -17.34 7.57
CA PHE A 814 -14.38 -16.99 8.89
C PHE A 814 -13.30 -17.02 9.97
N SER A 815 -12.36 -17.97 9.90
CA SER A 815 -11.22 -18.05 10.81
C SER A 815 -10.34 -16.80 10.75
N THR A 816 -9.98 -16.35 9.53
CA THR A 816 -9.20 -15.12 9.32
C THR A 816 -9.99 -13.88 9.77
N LEU A 817 -11.29 -13.80 9.46
CA LEU A 817 -12.16 -12.70 9.88
C LEU A 817 -12.16 -12.53 11.41
N MET A 818 -12.32 -13.63 12.14
CA MET A 818 -12.35 -13.63 13.61
C MET A 818 -10.97 -13.35 14.21
N SER A 819 -9.90 -13.91 13.64
CA SER A 819 -8.53 -13.66 14.11
C SER A 819 -8.11 -12.20 13.94
N ASN A 820 -8.50 -11.56 12.84
CA ASN A 820 -8.23 -10.13 12.61
C ASN A 820 -8.97 -9.25 13.63
N MET A 821 -10.24 -9.54 13.91
CA MET A 821 -11.02 -8.84 14.94
C MET A 821 -10.42 -9.05 16.34
N GLU A 822 -9.99 -10.27 16.66
CA GLU A 822 -9.34 -10.61 17.93
C GLU A 822 -8.08 -9.76 18.17
N MET A 823 -7.26 -9.54 17.14
CA MET A 823 -6.08 -8.67 17.22
C MET A 823 -6.46 -7.20 17.47
N VAL A 824 -7.54 -6.70 16.86
CA VAL A 824 -8.05 -5.34 17.11
C VAL A 824 -8.58 -5.19 18.53
N LEU A 825 -9.35 -6.17 19.01
CA LEU A 825 -9.87 -6.20 20.38
C LEU A 825 -8.73 -6.23 21.42
N ALA A 826 -7.66 -6.97 21.15
CA ALA A 826 -6.47 -6.99 22.02
C ALA A 826 -5.76 -5.62 22.13
N LYS A 827 -5.99 -4.69 21.20
CA LYS A 827 -5.45 -3.31 21.22
C LYS A 827 -6.40 -2.29 21.84
N THR A 828 -7.68 -2.65 21.97
CA THR A 828 -8.74 -1.83 22.54
C THR A 828 -8.57 -1.73 24.06
N ASP A 829 -8.71 -0.52 24.60
CA ASP A 829 -8.59 -0.25 26.03
C ASP A 829 -9.68 0.72 26.48
N LEU A 830 -10.76 0.18 27.06
CA LEU A 830 -11.92 0.97 27.50
C LEU A 830 -11.58 1.96 28.62
N LYS A 831 -10.53 1.70 29.42
CA LYS A 831 -10.10 2.60 30.50
C LYS A 831 -9.42 3.85 29.93
N ILE A 832 -8.64 3.69 28.87
CA ILE A 832 -8.10 4.84 28.14
C ILE A 832 -9.23 5.54 27.39
N ALA A 833 -10.07 4.79 26.68
CA ALA A 833 -11.18 5.35 25.91
C ALA A 833 -12.14 6.19 26.78
N SER A 834 -12.41 5.79 28.02
CA SER A 834 -13.26 6.56 28.93
C SER A 834 -12.70 7.96 29.23
N ARG A 835 -11.37 8.11 29.31
CA ARG A 835 -10.70 9.40 29.51
C ARG A 835 -10.86 10.34 28.32
N TYR A 836 -10.91 9.79 27.11
CA TYR A 836 -11.23 10.54 25.89
C TYR A 836 -12.72 10.89 25.84
N ALA A 837 -13.60 9.97 26.24
CA ALA A 837 -15.03 10.25 26.34
C ALA A 837 -15.32 11.40 27.34
N GLU A 838 -14.53 11.57 28.40
CA GLU A 838 -14.63 12.70 29.34
C GLU A 838 -14.37 14.08 28.69
N LEU A 839 -13.77 14.15 27.50
CA LEU A 839 -13.62 15.40 26.74
C LEU A 839 -14.96 15.93 26.20
N VAL A 840 -15.98 15.07 26.14
CA VAL A 840 -17.34 15.44 25.72
C VAL A 840 -18.03 16.19 26.87
N SER A 841 -18.34 17.46 26.65
CA SER A 841 -18.96 18.36 27.64
C SER A 841 -20.34 17.89 28.11
N GLY A 842 -21.15 17.36 27.20
CA GLY A 842 -22.49 16.85 27.49
C GLY A 842 -22.47 15.48 28.16
N LYS A 843 -22.60 15.42 29.49
CA LYS A 843 -22.65 14.16 30.27
C LYS A 843 -23.68 13.16 29.72
N ARG A 844 -24.91 13.61 29.42
CA ARG A 844 -25.95 12.73 28.87
C ARG A 844 -25.58 12.14 27.50
N LEU A 845 -24.98 12.93 26.61
CA LEU A 845 -24.52 12.48 25.30
C LEU A 845 -23.39 11.45 25.44
N ARG A 846 -22.39 11.79 26.27
CA ARG A 846 -21.27 10.90 26.59
C ARG A 846 -21.75 9.57 27.14
N ASP A 847 -22.56 9.61 28.20
CA ASP A 847 -23.01 8.40 28.90
C ASP A 847 -23.91 7.56 27.97
N LYS A 848 -24.75 8.19 27.13
CA LYS A 848 -25.59 7.50 26.12
C LYS A 848 -24.75 6.73 25.09
N ILE A 849 -23.71 7.35 24.53
CA ILE A 849 -22.93 6.72 23.44
C ILE A 849 -21.86 5.78 23.99
N PHE A 850 -21.12 6.19 25.02
CA PHE A 850 -20.02 5.39 25.55
C PHE A 850 -20.51 4.11 26.24
N SER A 851 -21.69 4.12 26.88
CA SER A 851 -22.29 2.91 27.45
C SER A 851 -22.65 1.88 26.37
N ARG A 852 -23.23 2.31 25.25
CA ARG A 852 -23.51 1.46 24.08
C ARG A 852 -22.22 0.84 23.53
N ILE A 853 -21.17 1.64 23.38
CA ILE A 853 -19.85 1.15 22.91
C ILE A 853 -19.28 0.12 23.89
N SER A 854 -19.30 0.41 25.19
CA SER A 854 -18.77 -0.49 26.22
C SER A 854 -19.55 -1.80 26.32
N GLN A 855 -20.88 -1.74 26.19
CA GLN A 855 -21.75 -2.92 26.18
C GLN A 855 -21.51 -3.79 24.96
N GLU A 856 -21.39 -3.20 23.77
CA GLU A 856 -21.08 -3.96 22.55
C GLU A 856 -19.70 -4.62 22.64
N HIS A 857 -18.70 -3.93 23.22
CA HIS A 857 -17.37 -4.50 23.43
C HIS A 857 -17.43 -5.74 24.33
N ALA A 858 -18.13 -5.66 25.47
CA ALA A 858 -18.31 -6.79 26.38
C ALA A 858 -19.06 -7.96 25.70
N THR A 859 -20.09 -7.65 24.92
CA THR A 859 -20.87 -8.63 24.14
C THR A 859 -19.99 -9.33 23.11
N THR A 860 -19.14 -8.57 22.41
CA THR A 860 -18.20 -9.09 21.40
C THR A 860 -17.17 -10.03 22.02
N LEU A 861 -16.56 -9.64 23.15
CA LEU A 861 -15.62 -10.51 23.87
C LEU A 861 -16.27 -11.80 24.37
N SER A 862 -17.49 -11.71 24.90
CA SER A 862 -18.26 -12.87 25.35
C SER A 862 -18.55 -13.84 24.19
N ALA A 863 -19.04 -13.31 23.07
CA ALA A 863 -19.32 -14.09 21.87
C ALA A 863 -18.04 -14.76 21.32
N LEU A 864 -16.96 -14.00 21.18
CA LEU A 864 -15.67 -14.54 20.72
C LEU A 864 -15.18 -15.67 21.63
N LYS A 865 -15.25 -15.50 22.96
CA LYS A 865 -14.84 -16.54 23.92
C LYS A 865 -15.72 -17.79 23.85
N MET A 866 -17.02 -17.66 23.63
CA MET A 866 -17.92 -18.81 23.44
C MET A 866 -17.58 -19.61 22.18
N ILE A 867 -17.21 -18.93 21.09
CA ILE A 867 -16.89 -19.57 19.80
C ILE A 867 -15.46 -20.14 19.83
N SER A 868 -14.46 -19.35 20.23
CA SER A 868 -13.05 -19.75 20.20
C SER A 868 -12.64 -20.67 21.35
N ARG A 869 -13.40 -20.68 22.45
CA ARG A 869 -13.11 -21.41 23.70
C ARG A 869 -11.74 -21.07 24.31
N ARG A 870 -11.21 -19.87 24.04
CA ARG A 870 -9.91 -19.40 24.52
C ARG A 870 -9.92 -17.91 24.86
N GLU A 871 -8.90 -17.49 25.61
CA GLU A 871 -8.63 -16.07 25.86
C GLU A 871 -8.02 -15.39 24.62
N LEU A 872 -8.13 -14.05 24.57
CA LEU A 872 -7.58 -13.25 23.48
C LEU A 872 -6.09 -13.54 23.26
N LEU A 873 -5.73 -13.78 22.00
CA LEU A 873 -4.37 -14.07 21.52
C LEU A 873 -3.71 -15.29 22.15
N ALA A 874 -4.48 -16.22 22.73
CA ALA A 874 -3.92 -17.46 23.29
C ALA A 874 -3.20 -18.34 22.25
N ASN A 875 -3.53 -18.18 20.96
CA ASN A 875 -2.88 -18.85 19.82
C ASN A 875 -1.65 -18.09 19.27
N ASP A 876 -1.40 -16.86 19.72
CA ASP A 876 -0.23 -16.05 19.34
C ASP A 876 0.41 -15.38 20.57
N PRO A 877 1.16 -16.17 21.39
CA PRO A 877 1.79 -15.66 22.60
C PRO A 877 2.90 -14.63 22.31
N ALA A 878 3.51 -14.69 21.12
CA ALA A 878 4.56 -13.75 20.71
C ALA A 878 3.96 -12.34 20.49
N LEU A 879 2.85 -12.25 19.75
CA LEU A 879 2.11 -11.01 19.56
C LEU A 879 1.56 -10.47 20.89
N ALA A 880 0.97 -11.34 21.72
CA ALA A 880 0.45 -10.93 23.03
C ALA A 880 1.54 -10.30 23.93
N MET A 881 2.74 -10.87 23.92
CA MET A 881 3.88 -10.33 24.65
C MET A 881 4.38 -9.00 24.06
N SER A 882 4.51 -8.92 22.73
CA SER A 882 4.90 -7.69 22.02
C SER A 882 3.94 -6.54 22.33
N LEU A 883 2.63 -6.77 22.24
CA LEU A 883 1.61 -5.75 22.58
C LEU A 883 1.72 -5.30 24.03
N ARG A 884 1.90 -6.23 24.98
CA ARG A 884 2.06 -5.90 26.40
C ARG A 884 3.26 -4.99 26.65
N GLU A 885 4.39 -5.25 25.98
CA GLU A 885 5.59 -4.41 26.09
C GLU A 885 5.36 -3.02 25.47
N ARG A 886 4.73 -2.93 24.30
CA ARG A 886 4.43 -1.65 23.66
C ARG A 886 3.46 -0.79 24.48
N PHE A 887 2.41 -1.38 25.06
CA PHE A 887 1.42 -0.61 25.82
C PHE A 887 2.02 0.09 27.04
N ALA A 888 3.07 -0.45 27.64
CA ALA A 888 3.78 0.23 28.73
C ALA A 888 4.37 1.60 28.32
N TYR A 889 4.60 1.82 27.02
CA TYR A 889 5.08 3.10 26.48
C TYR A 889 3.97 3.90 25.78
N VAL A 890 2.94 3.23 25.25
CA VAL A 890 1.79 3.90 24.59
C VAL A 890 0.84 4.52 25.62
N ASP A 891 0.57 3.87 26.73
CA ASP A 891 -0.43 4.38 27.69
C ASP A 891 -0.06 5.74 28.28
N PRO A 892 1.20 6.01 28.69
CA PRO A 892 1.59 7.34 29.14
C PRO A 892 1.33 8.43 28.09
N LEU A 893 1.55 8.12 26.80
CA LEU A 893 1.25 9.04 25.71
C LEU A 893 -0.26 9.26 25.56
N ASN A 894 -1.09 8.22 25.69
CA ASN A 894 -2.54 8.39 25.65
C ASN A 894 -3.07 9.22 26.82
N TYR A 895 -2.55 9.03 28.03
CA TYR A 895 -2.94 9.81 29.21
C TYR A 895 -2.53 11.27 29.03
N LEU A 896 -1.30 11.50 28.55
CA LEU A 896 -0.79 12.82 28.25
C LEU A 896 -1.64 13.50 27.16
N GLN A 897 -1.91 12.82 26.05
CA GLN A 897 -2.71 13.35 24.94
C GLN A 897 -4.12 13.75 25.41
N ALA A 898 -4.81 12.91 26.18
CA ALA A 898 -6.15 13.26 26.68
C ALA A 898 -6.14 14.50 27.59
N ASP A 899 -5.09 14.69 28.40
CA ASP A 899 -4.95 15.88 29.23
C ASP A 899 -4.62 17.13 28.40
N LEU A 900 -3.72 17.01 27.42
CA LEU A 900 -3.37 18.10 26.52
C LEU A 900 -4.56 18.55 25.66
N LEU A 901 -5.34 17.62 25.10
CA LEU A 901 -6.56 17.95 24.35
C LEU A 901 -7.56 18.73 25.22
N ARG A 902 -7.73 18.33 26.48
CA ARG A 902 -8.59 19.03 27.43
C ARG A 902 -8.13 20.47 27.65
N GLN A 903 -6.83 20.66 27.87
CA GLN A 903 -6.23 21.98 28.08
C GLN A 903 -6.35 22.86 26.81
N HIS A 904 -5.99 22.33 25.64
CA HIS A 904 -6.07 23.04 24.36
C HIS A 904 -7.48 23.56 24.07
N ARG A 905 -8.47 22.67 24.20
CA ARG A 905 -9.87 22.99 23.90
C ARG A 905 -10.45 23.97 24.90
N ALA A 906 -10.04 23.91 26.17
CA ALA A 906 -10.40 24.90 27.17
C ALA A 906 -9.80 26.28 26.90
N ASN A 907 -8.53 26.35 26.45
CA ASN A 907 -7.86 27.60 26.07
C ASN A 907 -8.50 28.22 24.83
N THR A 908 -8.78 27.41 23.81
CA THR A 908 -9.47 27.83 22.58
C THR A 908 -10.85 28.42 22.90
N ALA A 909 -11.62 27.77 23.79
CA ALA A 909 -12.93 28.27 24.23
C ALA A 909 -12.85 29.60 25.01
N ARG A 910 -11.69 29.92 25.61
CA ARG A 910 -11.43 31.17 26.34
C ARG A 910 -10.84 32.28 25.47
N ALA A 911 -10.58 32.02 24.18
CA ALA A 911 -9.95 32.94 23.22
C ALA A 911 -8.60 33.53 23.69
N THR A 912 -7.86 32.80 24.54
CA THR A 912 -6.51 33.20 24.97
C THR A 912 -5.49 32.60 24.00
N THR A 913 -5.10 33.35 22.96
CA THR A 913 -3.99 32.98 22.07
C THR A 913 -2.68 33.51 22.65
N ASP A 914 -2.00 32.66 23.43
CA ASP A 914 -0.69 32.98 24.00
C ASP A 914 0.37 32.01 23.46
N HIS A 915 1.64 32.35 23.62
CA HIS A 915 2.80 31.57 23.10
C HIS A 915 2.84 30.11 23.62
N ASP A 916 2.11 29.82 24.70
CA ASP A 916 1.94 28.49 25.29
C ASP A 916 1.00 27.55 24.51
N ASP A 917 0.12 28.07 23.64
CA ASP A 917 -0.80 27.21 22.85
C ASP A 917 -0.05 26.45 21.74
N ASP A 918 0.94 27.09 21.09
CA ASP A 918 1.80 26.44 20.08
C ASP A 918 2.61 25.27 20.67
N ARG A 919 3.11 25.44 21.89
CA ARG A 919 3.85 24.38 22.61
C ARG A 919 2.95 23.20 22.95
N LEU A 920 1.69 23.49 23.26
CA LEU A 920 0.70 22.49 23.66
C LEU A 920 0.20 21.71 22.45
N ILE A 921 -0.09 22.38 21.33
CA ILE A 921 -0.38 21.76 20.03
C ILE A 921 0.78 20.85 19.60
N ARG A 922 2.03 21.33 19.72
CA ARG A 922 3.21 20.53 19.40
C ARG A 922 3.28 19.25 20.23
N ALA A 923 2.98 19.33 21.52
CA ALA A 923 2.96 18.15 22.39
C ALA A 923 1.84 17.17 21.98
N ILE A 924 0.65 17.66 21.62
CA ILE A 924 -0.43 16.83 21.07
C ILE A 924 0.07 16.09 19.82
N TYR A 925 0.71 16.79 18.89
CA TYR A 925 1.24 16.20 17.67
C TYR A 925 2.32 15.14 17.92
N LEU A 926 3.19 15.36 18.91
CA LEU A 926 4.17 14.34 19.34
C LEU A 926 3.47 13.09 19.89
N THR A 927 2.43 13.26 20.71
CA THR A 927 1.67 12.11 21.23
C THR A 927 0.96 11.34 20.12
N ILE A 928 0.38 12.03 19.12
CA ILE A 928 -0.27 11.38 17.97
C ILE A 928 0.74 10.49 17.22
N ASN A 929 1.95 11.03 16.97
CA ASN A 929 3.04 10.28 16.34
C ASN A 929 3.44 9.04 17.16
N GLY A 930 3.70 9.21 18.45
CA GLY A 930 4.13 8.11 19.31
C GLY A 930 3.08 7.02 19.48
N VAL A 931 1.80 7.37 19.66
CA VAL A 931 0.70 6.41 19.75
C VAL A 931 0.55 5.63 18.43
N ALA A 932 0.65 6.31 17.29
CA ALA A 932 0.61 5.65 15.98
C ALA A 932 1.78 4.66 15.81
N ALA A 933 3.00 5.06 16.17
CA ALA A 933 4.18 4.20 16.10
C ALA A 933 4.08 2.96 17.00
N GLY A 934 3.42 3.07 18.16
CA GLY A 934 3.23 1.95 19.09
C GLY A 934 2.12 0.98 18.69
N LEU A 935 1.02 1.48 18.11
CA LEU A 935 -0.11 0.64 17.68
C LEU A 935 0.15 -0.09 16.36
N ARG A 936 1.05 0.44 15.51
CA ARG A 936 1.27 -0.01 14.13
C ARG A 936 -0.06 -0.07 13.38
N ASN A 937 -0.48 -1.24 12.90
CA ASN A 937 -1.77 -1.43 12.24
C ASN A 937 -2.93 -1.44 13.27
N SER A 938 -4.06 -0.77 13.00
CA SER A 938 -5.15 -0.63 14.00
C SER A 938 -6.49 -1.21 13.56
N GLY A 939 -6.48 -2.03 12.52
CA GLY A 939 -7.68 -2.56 11.89
C GLY A 939 -8.10 -1.69 10.75
#